data_AF-A0A8T1IPG8-F1
#
_entry.id   AF-A0A8T1IPG8-F1
#
_cell.length_a   1.000
_cell.length_b   1.000
_cell.length_c   1.000
_cell.angle_alpha   90.00
_cell.angle_beta   90.00
_cell.angle_gamma   90.00
#
_symmetry.space_group_name_H-M   'P 1'
#
loop_
_entity.id
_entity.type
_entity.pdbx_description
1 polymer ?
#
loop_
_entity_poly.entity_id
_entity_poly.type
_entity_poly.pdbx_seq_one_letter_code
_entity_poly.pdbx_strand_id
1 'polypeptide(L)'
;MARIHRRAPAWSDKAPASAVATSDNNHSTRTLTLERTKAWHEFLPQPHIPKCIALSKLRLIFTMVSFALLITDIPRTGLGIWSLQEYYPIALMPSTAVRFGPFHYPVVHIQRLNNDTESDNTSSAFVGLKDSQPISTARAWPYQFDTLSVGLRGAVELLNVTEFPRYLRYKPQEDEPTTNGESLVDLSTAFTMLDALIAAAHAKLRPESSTKSKTLRYATKHNWVDRIHHYVVRFASTNPAWRLHSLHVPRFSRDTQSLGICSNSAVLRRSSLRPRFCNHPGILKYSNPLNASLPAVRVWDHIDLRHEMLQQRYPSLELEVIVVSSQRLSSTSGVLSSTFYNYEAIEITVLTRGKRCINASTSGLNTTTCTTVFVDDYRYERDTVRTNLVEWYGIISLLRGGAQGYVWIRLVLLIYGAYTAAGQLAGVKARTHSHFKSTLSIVLKIPFEVIVYSSLLPVSGYVIAQLLDSSFMDIFLDSYWAAVGGTIKINLLTFLKSTAVQMRNVWILALLVTLTVFAVRKTRDYWGGGLPAIRGLVISFTSTLTVFGPYKETTLRDTDIIDLFLITDEGQRMDTIQSNLVGKYNVSTYFFDGSAVMLLFCIGVVFGLATMVKVLDASRNKGETRDIILSSTPTIPCGTQRLWLASVLSVQFFVRISDRAPNRQKKVFLVTKVSPFHTVVQPNLKSTDRRNLLGKASYNSAECRSVVQLMNIAMMTDPWNFFWLRVLGVQLYLYKTRSGLDNSFVSYAVILPFAQDEVEERTGLSSNDIQLLDSASSRDVPMSVLLQSG
;
A
#
# COMPACT_ATOMS: atom_id res chain seq x y z
N MET A 1 41.82 -56.25 -40.31
CA MET A 1 43.19 -55.85 -40.66
C MET A 1 43.83 -55.14 -39.47
N ALA A 2 44.96 -55.69 -39.03
CA ALA A 2 46.04 -55.18 -38.16
C ALA A 2 45.74 -54.44 -36.84
N ARG A 3 46.19 -55.10 -35.76
CA ARG A 3 46.40 -54.68 -34.37
C ARG A 3 47.92 -54.48 -34.19
N ILE A 4 48.42 -53.38 -33.59
CA ILE A 4 49.75 -53.34 -32.93
C ILE A 4 49.74 -52.41 -31.69
N HIS A 5 50.32 -52.94 -30.61
CA HIS A 5 50.53 -52.42 -29.25
C HIS A 5 51.40 -51.16 -29.09
N ARG A 6 51.26 -50.48 -27.93
CA ARG A 6 52.42 -49.95 -27.18
C ARG A 6 52.30 -50.23 -25.67
N ARG A 7 53.45 -50.63 -25.11
CA ARG A 7 53.71 -51.09 -23.73
C ARG A 7 53.63 -49.97 -22.68
N ALA A 8 53.29 -50.38 -21.47
CA ALA A 8 53.54 -49.67 -20.21
C ALA A 8 55.04 -49.71 -19.80
N PRO A 9 55.43 -48.84 -18.86
CA PRO A 9 56.34 -49.22 -17.78
C PRO A 9 55.65 -49.08 -16.42
N ALA A 10 55.89 -50.07 -15.56
CA ALA A 10 55.48 -50.11 -14.15
C ALA A 10 56.48 -49.38 -13.26
N TRP A 11 56.01 -48.82 -12.14
CA TRP A 11 56.67 -48.59 -10.83
C TRP A 11 55.54 -48.26 -9.83
N SER A 12 55.02 -49.22 -9.04
CA SER A 12 55.41 -49.63 -7.67
C SER A 12 55.31 -48.54 -6.58
N ASP A 13 54.24 -48.69 -5.80
CA ASP A 13 54.12 -48.65 -4.34
C ASP A 13 54.66 -47.48 -3.51
N LYS A 14 53.69 -46.68 -3.01
CA LYS A 14 53.40 -46.56 -1.56
C LYS A 14 52.14 -45.71 -1.37
N ALA A 15 51.00 -46.39 -1.27
CA ALA A 15 49.79 -45.83 -0.70
C ALA A 15 49.89 -45.89 0.84
N PRO A 16 49.61 -44.81 1.60
CA PRO A 16 49.43 -44.93 3.03
C PRO A 16 48.04 -45.55 3.31
N ALA A 17 48.10 -46.74 3.90
CA ALA A 17 47.10 -47.46 4.67
C ALA A 17 45.64 -46.95 4.59
N SER A 18 44.85 -47.64 3.77
CA SER A 18 43.43 -47.83 3.99
C SER A 18 43.18 -48.37 5.40
N ALA A 19 42.46 -47.61 6.24
CA ALA A 19 41.83 -48.16 7.43
C ALA A 19 40.80 -49.21 6.97
N VAL A 20 41.14 -50.48 7.20
CA VAL A 20 40.24 -51.62 7.02
C VAL A 20 39.10 -51.46 8.02
N ALA A 21 37.95 -50.99 7.55
CA ALA A 21 36.69 -51.18 8.25
C ALA A 21 36.24 -52.61 8.00
N THR A 22 36.19 -53.40 9.06
CA THR A 22 35.59 -54.73 9.08
C THR A 22 34.15 -54.65 8.60
N SER A 23 33.82 -55.58 7.70
CA SER A 23 32.50 -55.84 7.14
C SER A 23 31.44 -55.98 8.24
N ASP A 24 30.55 -54.99 8.34
CA ASP A 24 29.19 -55.18 8.84
C ASP A 24 28.19 -54.70 7.78
N ASN A 25 27.38 -55.66 7.33
CA ASN A 25 26.36 -55.52 6.30
C ASN A 25 25.17 -54.71 6.84
N ASN A 26 24.93 -53.54 6.23
CA ASN A 26 23.63 -52.85 6.01
C ASN A 26 23.76 -51.31 6.00
N HIS A 27 24.89 -50.76 5.55
CA HIS A 27 24.96 -49.33 5.26
C HIS A 27 24.67 -49.06 3.78
N SER A 28 23.60 -48.31 3.53
CA SER A 28 23.28 -47.78 2.20
C SER A 28 24.52 -47.08 1.61
N THR A 29 24.76 -47.19 0.31
CA THR A 29 25.82 -46.44 -0.39
C THR A 29 25.83 -44.95 -0.03
N ARG A 30 24.65 -44.39 0.28
CA ARG A 30 24.46 -43.01 0.74
C ARG A 30 25.06 -42.72 2.11
N THR A 31 24.97 -43.64 3.08
CA THR A 31 25.52 -43.44 4.42
C THR A 31 27.05 -43.52 4.40
N LEU A 32 27.62 -44.39 3.57
CA LEU A 32 29.07 -44.48 3.36
C LEU A 32 29.64 -43.21 2.72
N THR A 33 28.96 -42.64 1.72
CA THR A 33 29.37 -41.36 1.11
C THR A 33 29.24 -40.18 2.07
N LEU A 34 28.25 -40.20 2.97
CA LEU A 34 28.06 -39.16 3.98
C LEU A 34 29.17 -39.19 5.05
N GLU A 35 29.60 -40.38 5.48
CA GLU A 35 30.74 -40.53 6.38
C GLU A 35 32.05 -40.09 5.74
N ARG A 36 32.26 -40.46 4.47
CA ARG A 36 33.45 -40.03 3.69
C ARG A 36 33.52 -38.50 3.56
N THR A 37 32.41 -37.84 3.22
CA THR A 37 32.37 -36.39 3.03
C THR A 37 32.36 -35.62 4.36
N LYS A 38 32.05 -36.26 5.49
CA LYS A 38 32.23 -35.67 6.83
C LYS A 38 33.70 -35.37 7.13
N ALA A 39 34.61 -36.19 6.61
CA ALA A 39 36.06 -35.97 6.72
C ALA A 39 36.54 -34.72 5.96
N TRP A 40 35.77 -34.22 4.97
CA TRP A 40 36.11 -32.95 4.29
C TRP A 40 36.21 -31.78 5.26
N HIS A 41 35.49 -31.83 6.38
CA HIS A 41 35.52 -30.80 7.40
C HIS A 41 36.92 -30.59 8.01
N GLU A 42 37.74 -31.64 8.11
CA GLU A 42 39.08 -31.56 8.70
C GLU A 42 40.07 -30.79 7.83
N PHE A 43 39.83 -30.77 6.51
CA PHE A 43 40.68 -30.07 5.54
C PHE A 43 40.28 -28.61 5.36
N LEU A 44 39.07 -28.23 5.78
CA LEU A 44 38.53 -26.90 5.58
C LEU A 44 38.95 -25.95 6.72
N PRO A 45 39.42 -24.73 6.38
CA PRO A 45 39.77 -23.76 7.40
C PRO A 45 38.53 -23.20 8.11
N GLN A 46 38.60 -23.06 9.44
CA GLN A 46 37.44 -22.65 10.24
C GLN A 46 37.10 -21.15 10.11
N PRO A 47 35.89 -20.79 9.63
CA PRO A 47 35.38 -19.42 9.65
C PRO A 47 34.93 -19.00 11.06
N HIS A 48 35.09 -17.72 11.44
CA HIS A 48 34.68 -17.18 12.75
C HIS A 48 33.69 -16.02 12.62
N ILE A 49 32.47 -16.32 12.16
CA ILE A 49 31.38 -15.33 11.98
C ILE A 49 31.15 -14.44 13.22
N PRO A 50 31.08 -14.96 14.46
CA PRO A 50 30.83 -14.14 15.65
C PRO A 50 31.88 -13.05 15.88
N LYS A 51 33.16 -13.34 15.61
CA LYS A 51 34.30 -12.45 15.88
C LYS A 51 34.59 -11.48 14.73
N CYS A 52 34.51 -11.96 13.48
CA CYS A 52 34.92 -11.19 12.31
C CYS A 52 33.85 -10.19 11.83
N ILE A 53 32.58 -10.44 12.13
CA ILE A 53 31.47 -9.61 11.64
C ILE A 53 30.92 -8.77 12.79
N ALA A 54 30.86 -7.45 12.64
CA ALA A 54 30.29 -6.55 13.64
C ALA A 54 28.75 -6.50 13.52
N LEU A 55 28.05 -6.50 14.66
CA LEU A 55 26.61 -6.28 14.73
C LEU A 55 26.34 -4.86 15.27
N SER A 56 25.61 -4.05 14.51
CA SER A 56 25.15 -2.74 14.98
C SER A 56 23.92 -2.90 15.88
N LYS A 57 23.89 -2.20 17.03
CA LYS A 57 22.72 -2.16 17.93
C LYS A 57 21.46 -1.66 17.22
N LEU A 58 21.61 -0.67 16.35
CA LEU A 58 20.50 -0.11 15.57
C LEU A 58 19.98 -1.13 14.54
N ARG A 59 20.89 -1.83 13.85
CA ARG A 59 20.52 -2.91 12.93
C ARG A 59 19.78 -4.03 13.65
N LEU A 60 20.23 -4.40 14.85
CA LEU A 60 19.55 -5.39 15.69
C LEU A 60 18.09 -5.02 15.95
N ILE A 61 17.81 -3.77 16.36
CA ILE A 61 16.44 -3.31 16.63
C ILE A 61 15.59 -3.41 15.36
N PHE A 62 16.05 -2.86 14.23
CA PHE A 62 15.30 -2.91 12.97
C PHE A 62 15.07 -4.35 12.49
N THR A 63 16.06 -5.22 12.61
CA THR A 63 15.94 -6.64 12.27
C THR A 63 14.87 -7.33 13.13
N MET A 64 14.86 -7.09 14.45
CA MET A 64 13.87 -7.68 15.36
C MET A 64 12.45 -7.20 15.05
N VAL A 65 12.26 -5.88 14.84
CA VAL A 65 10.97 -5.31 14.47
C VAL A 65 10.49 -5.89 13.13
N SER A 66 11.37 -5.99 12.15
CA SER A 66 11.01 -6.50 10.82
C SER A 66 10.66 -8.00 10.85
N PHE A 67 11.36 -8.81 11.64
CA PHE A 67 10.99 -10.21 11.89
C PHE A 67 9.61 -10.32 12.56
N ALA A 68 9.34 -9.49 13.57
CA ALA A 68 8.04 -9.48 14.23
C ALA A 68 6.91 -9.12 13.23
N LEU A 69 7.11 -8.08 12.41
CA LEU A 69 6.14 -7.68 11.39
C LEU A 69 5.90 -8.74 10.32
N LEU A 70 6.94 -9.46 9.90
CA LEU A 70 6.83 -10.51 8.89
C LEU A 70 6.13 -11.76 9.44
N ILE A 71 6.53 -12.24 10.61
CA ILE A 71 5.91 -13.43 11.23
C ILE A 71 4.42 -13.17 11.49
N THR A 72 4.08 -11.94 11.87
CA THR A 72 2.71 -11.53 12.18
C THR A 72 1.92 -11.02 10.96
N ASP A 73 2.45 -11.13 9.73
CA ASP A 73 1.78 -10.55 8.57
C ASP A 73 0.36 -11.10 8.34
N ILE A 74 0.19 -12.42 8.34
CA ILE A 74 -1.13 -13.07 8.25
C ILE A 74 -2.00 -12.78 9.48
N PRO A 75 -1.54 -13.01 10.74
CA PRO A 75 -2.34 -12.68 11.92
C PRO A 75 -2.83 -11.23 11.97
N ARG A 76 -2.03 -10.29 11.45
CA ARG A 76 -2.33 -8.85 11.45
C ARG A 76 -3.25 -8.44 10.31
N THR A 77 -3.09 -9.03 9.13
CA THR A 77 -3.71 -8.53 7.90
C THR A 77 -4.72 -9.50 7.26
N GLY A 78 -4.82 -10.71 7.79
CA GLY A 78 -5.72 -11.76 7.32
C GLY A 78 -5.24 -12.48 6.05
N LEU A 79 -5.82 -13.66 5.80
CA LEU A 79 -5.58 -14.46 4.59
C LEU A 79 -6.31 -13.90 3.36
N GLY A 80 -7.36 -13.12 3.57
CA GLY A 80 -8.27 -12.63 2.54
C GLY A 80 -9.60 -12.27 3.18
N ILE A 81 -10.57 -11.89 2.36
CA ILE A 81 -11.90 -11.51 2.84
C ILE A 81 -12.86 -12.66 2.59
N TRP A 82 -13.17 -13.40 3.65
CA TRP A 82 -14.10 -14.53 3.62
C TRP A 82 -15.56 -14.08 3.74
N SER A 83 -15.80 -12.93 4.38
CA SER A 83 -17.12 -12.33 4.53
C SER A 83 -17.02 -10.81 4.50
N LEU A 84 -17.86 -10.17 3.70
CA LEU A 84 -17.99 -8.71 3.70
C LEU A 84 -18.51 -8.19 5.04
N GLN A 85 -19.24 -9.00 5.79
CA GLN A 85 -19.90 -8.62 7.04
C GLN A 85 -18.89 -8.30 8.16
N GLU A 86 -17.68 -8.85 8.10
CA GLU A 86 -16.60 -8.55 9.06
C GLU A 86 -16.12 -7.10 8.94
N TYR A 87 -16.17 -6.53 7.73
CA TYR A 87 -15.73 -5.18 7.42
C TYR A 87 -16.90 -4.19 7.35
N TYR A 88 -18.07 -4.67 6.89
CA TYR A 88 -19.28 -3.89 6.67
C TYR A 88 -20.46 -4.56 7.36
N PRO A 89 -20.85 -4.12 8.58
CA PRO A 89 -21.82 -4.82 9.41
C PRO A 89 -23.26 -4.74 8.90
N ILE A 90 -23.53 -4.02 7.81
CA ILE A 90 -24.88 -3.89 7.24
C ILE A 90 -24.86 -4.48 5.83
N ALA A 91 -25.23 -5.76 5.72
CA ALA A 91 -25.47 -6.41 4.44
C ALA A 91 -26.81 -5.99 3.84
N LEU A 92 -26.83 -5.70 2.53
CA LEU A 92 -28.06 -5.37 1.79
C LEU A 92 -28.54 -6.54 0.94
N MET A 93 -27.61 -7.18 0.23
CA MET A 93 -27.84 -8.29 -0.70
C MET A 93 -26.58 -9.18 -0.71
N PRO A 94 -26.64 -10.40 -1.28
CA PRO A 94 -25.43 -11.17 -1.55
C PRO A 94 -24.40 -10.29 -2.28
N SER A 95 -23.15 -10.32 -1.81
CA SER A 95 -22.05 -9.56 -2.40
C SER A 95 -22.22 -8.02 -2.39
N THR A 96 -23.17 -7.48 -1.60
CA THR A 96 -23.44 -6.04 -1.47
C THR A 96 -23.62 -5.62 -0.01
N ALA A 97 -22.84 -4.64 0.43
CA ALA A 97 -22.88 -4.14 1.81
C ALA A 97 -22.82 -2.60 1.86
N VAL A 98 -23.24 -2.04 3.00
CA VAL A 98 -23.10 -0.59 3.27
C VAL A 98 -21.69 -0.30 3.73
N ARG A 99 -21.00 0.55 2.97
CA ARG A 99 -19.62 0.94 3.22
C ARG A 99 -19.52 2.14 4.17
N PHE A 100 -20.46 3.08 4.03
CA PHE A 100 -20.50 4.33 4.78
C PHE A 100 -21.96 4.69 5.05
N GLY A 101 -22.24 5.18 6.25
CA GLY A 101 -23.60 5.39 6.73
C GLY A 101 -24.32 4.09 7.10
N PRO A 102 -25.66 4.08 7.13
CA PRO A 102 -26.54 5.20 6.79
C PRO A 102 -26.44 6.33 7.82
N PHE A 103 -26.19 7.56 7.36
CA PHE A 103 -26.17 8.75 8.22
C PHE A 103 -27.34 9.65 7.90
N HIS A 104 -27.92 10.24 8.94
CA HIS A 104 -28.92 11.29 8.86
C HIS A 104 -28.60 12.32 9.93
N TYR A 105 -28.67 13.60 9.59
CA TYR A 105 -28.31 14.66 10.53
C TYR A 105 -28.89 16.03 10.09
N PRO A 106 -29.26 16.90 11.03
CA PRO A 106 -29.58 18.29 10.72
C PRO A 106 -28.29 19.09 10.55
N VAL A 107 -28.25 19.91 9.51
CA VAL A 107 -27.16 20.86 9.29
C VAL A 107 -27.41 22.13 10.07
N VAL A 108 -28.57 22.74 9.84
CA VAL A 108 -29.00 23.95 10.53
C VAL A 108 -30.51 24.12 10.44
N HIS A 109 -31.11 24.64 11.50
CA HIS A 109 -32.46 25.18 11.52
C HIS A 109 -32.38 26.66 11.90
N ILE A 110 -32.72 27.57 10.99
CA ILE A 110 -32.60 29.02 11.21
C ILE A 110 -34.00 29.62 11.26
N GLN A 111 -34.29 30.33 12.34
CA GLN A 111 -35.53 31.08 12.54
C GLN A 111 -35.24 32.58 12.49
N ARG A 112 -36.06 33.32 11.74
CA ARG A 112 -36.10 34.78 11.76
C ARG A 112 -36.98 35.22 12.92
N LEU A 113 -36.43 36.04 13.82
CA LEU A 113 -37.22 36.73 14.84
C LEU A 113 -37.70 38.05 14.25
N ASN A 114 -39.02 38.21 14.17
CA ASN A 114 -39.60 39.52 13.97
C ASN A 114 -39.72 40.16 15.35
N ASN A 115 -39.06 41.29 15.58
CA ASN A 115 -39.47 42.17 16.65
C ASN A 115 -40.79 42.79 16.20
N ASP A 116 -41.90 42.37 16.80
CA ASP A 116 -43.25 42.86 16.48
C ASP A 116 -43.48 44.35 16.83
N THR A 117 -42.42 45.11 17.11
CA THR A 117 -42.47 46.58 17.25
C THR A 117 -41.97 47.23 15.97
N GLU A 118 -42.96 47.49 15.12
CA GLU A 118 -43.00 48.51 14.07
C GLU A 118 -42.35 49.82 14.53
N SER A 119 -41.03 50.00 14.32
CA SER A 119 -40.34 51.30 14.15
C SER A 119 -38.82 51.22 14.30
N ASP A 120 -38.09 50.37 13.57
CA ASP A 120 -36.71 50.71 13.21
C ASP A 120 -36.13 49.74 12.17
N ASN A 121 -35.38 50.30 11.22
CA ASN A 121 -34.54 49.61 10.23
C ASN A 121 -33.34 48.89 10.90
N THR A 122 -33.57 48.15 11.98
CA THR A 122 -32.55 47.34 12.65
C THR A 122 -32.68 45.90 12.19
N SER A 123 -31.54 45.33 11.78
CA SER A 123 -31.38 43.99 11.20
C SER A 123 -32.24 42.93 11.89
N SER A 124 -33.06 42.21 11.14
CA SER A 124 -33.83 41.06 11.65
C SER A 124 -32.89 40.08 12.36
N ALA A 125 -33.15 39.79 13.64
CA ALA A 125 -32.35 38.85 14.40
C ALA A 125 -32.61 37.42 13.93
N PHE A 126 -31.56 36.62 13.80
CA PHE A 126 -31.65 35.21 13.41
C PHE A 126 -31.18 34.32 14.56
N VAL A 127 -31.94 33.26 14.84
CA VAL A 127 -31.55 32.22 15.80
C VAL A 127 -31.36 30.91 15.05
N GLY A 128 -30.17 30.32 15.20
CA GLY A 128 -29.83 29.03 14.62
C GLY A 128 -29.87 27.91 15.65
N LEU A 129 -30.31 26.73 15.24
CA LEU A 129 -30.30 25.51 16.03
C LEU A 129 -29.62 24.38 15.25
N LYS A 130 -28.82 23.56 15.95
CA LYS A 130 -28.28 22.28 15.46
C LYS A 130 -28.54 21.19 16.50
N ASP A 131 -29.32 20.17 16.16
CA ASP A 131 -29.69 19.08 17.09
C ASP A 131 -30.23 19.60 18.45
N SER A 132 -30.94 20.74 18.43
CA SER A 132 -31.45 21.49 19.60
C SER A 132 -30.45 22.37 20.35
N GLN A 133 -29.17 22.40 19.98
CA GLN A 133 -28.19 23.34 20.51
C GLN A 133 -28.23 24.68 19.76
N PRO A 134 -28.25 25.82 20.46
CA PRO A 134 -28.21 27.13 19.80
C PRO A 134 -26.83 27.36 19.16
N ILE A 135 -26.85 27.88 17.93
CA ILE A 135 -25.65 28.28 17.20
C ILE A 135 -25.78 29.74 16.78
N SER A 136 -24.66 30.48 16.82
CA SER A 136 -24.59 31.89 16.38
C SER A 136 -24.16 32.04 14.92
N THR A 137 -23.54 31.00 14.35
CA THR A 137 -23.02 30.99 12.97
C THR A 137 -23.17 29.60 12.35
N ALA A 138 -23.33 29.53 11.04
CA ALA A 138 -23.33 28.29 10.27
C ALA A 138 -21.91 27.95 9.79
N ARG A 139 -21.59 26.67 9.57
CA ARG A 139 -20.31 26.28 8.95
C ARG A 139 -20.39 26.39 7.43
N ALA A 140 -19.30 26.78 6.77
CA ALA A 140 -19.22 26.77 5.30
C ALA A 140 -19.14 25.35 4.71
N TRP A 141 -18.61 24.38 5.49
CA TRP A 141 -18.43 22.98 5.06
C TRP A 141 -19.61 22.38 4.28
N PRO A 142 -20.85 22.39 4.80
CA PRO A 142 -22.00 21.77 4.14
C PRO A 142 -22.38 22.44 2.82
N TYR A 143 -21.97 23.68 2.58
CA TYR A 143 -22.39 24.47 1.42
C TYR A 143 -21.33 24.57 0.33
N GLN A 144 -20.07 24.26 0.65
CA GLN A 144 -18.95 24.37 -0.30
C GLN A 144 -18.10 23.11 -0.40
N PHE A 145 -17.70 22.50 0.72
CA PHE A 145 -16.67 21.45 0.76
C PHE A 145 -17.25 20.02 0.81
N ASP A 146 -18.46 19.91 1.33
CA ASP A 146 -19.18 18.65 1.45
C ASP A 146 -19.63 18.12 0.08
N THR A 147 -19.74 16.80 -0.07
CA THR A 147 -20.18 16.19 -1.33
C THR A 147 -21.63 16.52 -1.68
N LEU A 148 -22.47 16.64 -0.66
CA LEU A 148 -23.88 17.02 -0.81
C LEU A 148 -24.04 18.45 -1.30
N SER A 149 -23.03 19.31 -1.07
CA SER A 149 -23.04 20.67 -1.60
C SER A 149 -22.94 20.71 -3.13
N VAL A 150 -22.34 19.70 -3.78
CA VAL A 150 -22.13 19.69 -5.23
C VAL A 150 -23.46 19.71 -5.97
N GLY A 151 -24.42 18.89 -5.53
CA GLY A 151 -25.77 18.90 -6.07
C GLY A 151 -26.46 20.24 -5.85
N LEU A 152 -26.38 20.77 -4.62
CA LEU A 152 -26.97 22.06 -4.27
C LEU A 152 -26.44 23.22 -5.12
N ARG A 153 -25.11 23.32 -5.27
CA ARG A 153 -24.44 24.36 -6.07
C ARG A 153 -24.75 24.24 -7.56
N GLY A 154 -24.82 23.02 -8.09
CA GLY A 154 -25.28 22.80 -9.46
C GLY A 154 -26.72 23.28 -9.69
N ALA A 155 -27.63 23.08 -8.72
CA ALA A 155 -28.99 23.63 -8.80
C ALA A 155 -29.00 25.15 -8.75
N VAL A 156 -28.21 25.76 -7.87
CA VAL A 156 -28.04 27.22 -7.76
C VAL A 156 -27.61 27.83 -9.09
N GLU A 157 -26.66 27.22 -9.78
CA GLU A 157 -26.17 27.69 -11.08
C GLU A 157 -27.21 27.54 -12.20
N LEU A 158 -27.96 26.43 -12.24
CA LEU A 158 -29.04 26.22 -13.24
C LEU A 158 -30.30 27.08 -13.00
N LEU A 159 -30.55 27.46 -11.74
CA LEU A 159 -31.67 28.31 -11.34
C LEU A 159 -31.29 29.80 -11.32
N ASN A 160 -30.01 30.14 -11.49
CA ASN A 160 -29.47 31.49 -11.45
C ASN A 160 -29.83 32.25 -10.14
N VAL A 161 -29.57 31.62 -8.99
CA VAL A 161 -29.85 32.22 -7.67
C VAL A 161 -28.72 33.18 -7.30
N THR A 162 -29.02 34.48 -7.21
CA THR A 162 -28.03 35.56 -7.00
C THR A 162 -27.66 35.76 -5.54
N GLU A 163 -28.56 35.40 -4.62
CA GLU A 163 -28.41 35.51 -3.17
C GLU A 163 -27.44 34.45 -2.61
N PHE A 164 -27.10 33.44 -3.41
CA PHE A 164 -26.12 32.43 -3.03
C PHE A 164 -24.69 32.99 -3.22
N PRO A 165 -23.90 33.15 -2.15
CA PRO A 165 -22.60 33.82 -2.24
C PRO A 165 -21.64 33.16 -3.23
N ARG A 166 -20.85 33.97 -3.94
CA ARG A 166 -19.98 33.47 -5.00
C ARG A 166 -18.77 32.69 -4.48
N TYR A 167 -18.21 33.10 -3.34
CA TYR A 167 -17.15 32.35 -2.64
C TYR A 167 -17.55 30.91 -2.28
N LEU A 168 -18.81 30.67 -1.87
CA LEU A 168 -19.31 29.30 -1.60
C LEU A 168 -19.39 28.44 -2.86
N ARG A 169 -19.33 29.04 -4.05
CA ARG A 169 -19.30 28.36 -5.35
C ARG A 169 -17.90 28.25 -5.95
N TYR A 170 -16.84 28.48 -5.17
CA TYR A 170 -15.43 28.54 -5.64
C TYR A 170 -15.17 29.62 -6.70
N LYS A 171 -16.00 30.67 -6.75
CA LYS A 171 -15.83 31.82 -7.64
C LYS A 171 -15.72 33.13 -6.82
N PRO A 172 -14.79 33.24 -5.85
CA PRO A 172 -14.68 34.42 -5.00
C PRO A 172 -14.30 35.66 -5.82
N GLN A 173 -14.84 36.82 -5.45
CA GLN A 173 -14.37 38.12 -5.94
C GLN A 173 -13.10 38.56 -5.19
N GLU A 174 -12.32 39.51 -5.72
CA GLU A 174 -11.07 39.99 -5.11
C GLU A 174 -11.22 40.45 -3.65
N ASP A 175 -12.41 40.96 -3.28
CA ASP A 175 -12.73 41.43 -1.93
C ASP A 175 -13.38 40.36 -1.02
N GLU A 176 -13.67 39.16 -1.54
CA GLU A 176 -14.29 38.08 -0.78
C GLU A 176 -13.25 37.18 -0.09
N PRO A 177 -13.51 36.72 1.15
CA PRO A 177 -12.55 35.89 1.88
C PRO A 177 -12.38 34.51 1.22
N THR A 178 -11.13 34.05 1.12
CA THR A 178 -10.84 32.66 0.78
C THR A 178 -11.33 31.76 1.92
N THR A 179 -12.37 30.97 1.65
CA THR A 179 -12.92 30.05 2.64
C THR A 179 -12.12 28.75 2.73
N ASN A 180 -12.06 28.21 3.93
CA ASN A 180 -11.50 26.89 4.24
C ASN A 180 -12.57 26.04 4.95
N GLY A 181 -12.25 24.76 5.22
CA GLY A 181 -13.18 23.83 5.87
C GLY A 181 -13.68 24.25 7.26
N GLU A 182 -12.99 25.19 7.92
CA GLU A 182 -13.35 25.72 9.24
C GLU A 182 -14.06 27.08 9.19
N SER A 183 -14.22 27.64 7.99
CA SER A 183 -14.85 28.95 7.81
C SER A 183 -16.30 28.95 8.26
N LEU A 184 -16.70 30.08 8.84
CA LEU A 184 -18.05 30.32 9.35
C LEU A 184 -18.80 31.25 8.38
N VAL A 185 -20.11 31.04 8.28
CA VAL A 185 -21.06 31.81 7.50
C VAL A 185 -22.07 32.39 8.47
N ASP A 186 -22.37 33.68 8.33
CA ASP A 186 -23.38 34.33 9.16
C ASP A 186 -24.77 33.71 8.96
N LEU A 187 -25.59 33.69 10.00
CA LEU A 187 -26.92 33.09 9.94
C LEU A 187 -27.84 33.83 8.98
N SER A 188 -27.68 35.16 8.84
CA SER A 188 -28.48 35.95 7.90
C SER A 188 -28.18 35.55 6.44
N THR A 189 -26.91 35.39 6.10
CA THR A 189 -26.44 34.93 4.79
C THR A 189 -26.91 33.49 4.53
N ALA A 190 -26.77 32.60 5.51
CA ALA A 190 -27.21 31.22 5.36
C ALA A 190 -28.74 31.09 5.20
N PHE A 191 -29.51 31.91 5.91
CA PHE A 191 -30.97 31.95 5.77
C PHE A 191 -31.37 32.45 4.37
N THR A 192 -30.84 33.60 3.96
CA THR A 192 -31.21 34.26 2.68
C THR A 192 -30.86 33.42 1.47
N MET A 193 -29.66 32.79 1.45
CA MET A 193 -29.26 31.94 0.32
C MET A 193 -30.14 30.69 0.18
N LEU A 194 -30.55 30.06 1.28
CA LEU A 194 -31.38 28.86 1.25
C LEU A 194 -32.84 29.22 0.92
N ASP A 195 -33.36 30.31 1.47
CA ASP A 195 -34.69 30.84 1.16
C ASP A 195 -34.83 31.17 -0.34
N ALA A 196 -33.85 31.86 -0.91
CA ALA A 196 -33.81 32.21 -2.33
C ALA A 196 -33.75 30.96 -3.24
N LEU A 197 -32.95 29.95 -2.86
CA LEU A 197 -32.88 28.70 -3.61
C LEU A 197 -34.24 27.97 -3.62
N ILE A 198 -34.91 27.88 -2.47
CA ILE A 198 -36.24 27.27 -2.36
C ILE A 198 -37.25 28.06 -3.19
N ALA A 199 -37.21 29.40 -3.15
CA ALA A 199 -38.05 30.26 -3.99
C ALA A 199 -37.85 29.99 -5.49
N ALA A 200 -36.60 30.00 -5.97
CA ALA A 200 -36.28 29.80 -7.37
C ALA A 200 -36.67 28.39 -7.85
N ALA A 201 -36.46 27.37 -7.03
CA ALA A 201 -36.86 25.99 -7.33
C ALA A 201 -38.38 25.86 -7.46
N HIS A 202 -39.14 26.44 -6.52
CA HIS A 202 -40.60 26.45 -6.59
C HIS A 202 -41.12 27.21 -7.82
N ALA A 203 -40.57 28.39 -8.11
CA ALA A 203 -40.98 29.19 -9.27
C ALA A 203 -40.77 28.45 -10.60
N LYS A 204 -39.65 27.73 -10.74
CA LYS A 204 -39.30 27.03 -12.00
C LYS A 204 -39.98 25.67 -12.15
N LEU A 205 -40.11 24.91 -11.07
CA LEU A 205 -40.61 23.53 -11.12
C LEU A 205 -42.11 23.40 -10.82
N ARG A 206 -42.70 24.44 -10.23
CA ARG A 206 -44.12 24.55 -9.93
C ARG A 206 -44.69 25.89 -10.42
N PRO A 207 -44.69 26.17 -11.73
CA PRO A 207 -45.37 27.35 -12.25
C PRO A 207 -46.88 27.21 -12.03
N GLU A 208 -47.52 28.31 -11.61
CA GLU A 208 -48.95 28.38 -11.25
C GLU A 208 -49.90 27.87 -12.34
N SER A 209 -49.47 27.91 -13.60
CA SER A 209 -50.23 27.48 -14.78
C SER A 209 -50.20 25.98 -15.07
N SER A 210 -49.42 25.17 -14.33
CA SER A 210 -49.25 23.74 -14.65
C SER A 210 -49.62 22.79 -13.51
N THR A 211 -50.53 21.86 -13.80
CA THR A 211 -50.89 20.77 -12.89
C THR A 211 -49.80 19.70 -12.75
N LYS A 212 -48.83 19.67 -13.67
CA LYS A 212 -47.71 18.71 -13.69
C LYS A 212 -46.47 19.28 -13.01
N SER A 213 -46.00 18.61 -11.95
CA SER A 213 -44.70 18.90 -11.34
C SER A 213 -43.58 18.58 -12.33
N LYS A 214 -42.72 19.56 -12.63
CA LYS A 214 -41.51 19.35 -13.42
C LYS A 214 -40.37 18.93 -12.49
N THR A 215 -39.46 18.12 -13.01
CA THR A 215 -38.24 17.73 -12.29
C THR A 215 -37.03 18.25 -13.02
N LEU A 216 -36.04 18.77 -12.29
CA LEU A 216 -34.78 19.19 -12.89
C LEU A 216 -33.74 18.08 -12.69
N ARG A 217 -33.20 17.56 -13.80
CA ARG A 217 -32.13 16.55 -13.77
C ARG A 217 -30.87 17.12 -14.40
N TYR A 218 -29.74 16.91 -13.74
CA TYR A 218 -28.48 17.47 -14.19
C TYR A 218 -27.31 16.59 -13.75
N ALA A 219 -26.20 16.70 -14.48
CA ALA A 219 -24.93 16.07 -14.14
C ALA A 219 -23.91 17.15 -13.79
N THR A 220 -23.06 16.87 -12.82
CA THR A 220 -21.87 17.67 -12.54
C THR A 220 -20.61 16.83 -12.70
N LYS A 221 -19.57 17.46 -13.21
CA LYS A 221 -18.19 16.99 -13.08
C LYS A 221 -17.48 17.95 -12.14
N HIS A 222 -16.94 17.44 -11.05
CA HIS A 222 -16.29 18.25 -10.01
C HIS A 222 -14.92 17.69 -9.65
N ASN A 223 -14.03 18.53 -9.13
CA ASN A 223 -12.77 18.07 -8.54
C ASN A 223 -13.03 17.21 -7.29
N TRP A 224 -12.15 16.25 -7.01
CA TRP A 224 -12.20 15.46 -5.78
C TRP A 224 -10.85 15.43 -5.08
N VAL A 225 -10.58 16.45 -4.27
CA VAL A 225 -9.42 16.49 -3.37
C VAL A 225 -9.92 16.33 -1.94
N ASP A 226 -9.37 15.38 -1.19
CA ASP A 226 -9.73 15.12 0.23
C ASP A 226 -8.51 14.69 1.04
N ARG A 227 -7.56 14.03 0.37
CA ARG A 227 -6.41 13.38 0.99
C ARG A 227 -5.14 14.03 0.52
N ILE A 228 -4.08 13.94 1.34
CA ILE A 228 -2.76 14.48 1.02
C ILE A 228 -2.30 13.99 -0.36
N HIS A 229 -2.47 12.71 -0.68
CA HIS A 229 -2.01 12.20 -1.97
C HIS A 229 -2.75 12.80 -3.16
N HIS A 230 -4.05 13.16 -3.06
CA HIS A 230 -4.75 13.85 -4.14
C HIS A 230 -4.14 15.23 -4.42
N TYR A 231 -3.70 15.91 -3.36
CA TYR A 231 -3.08 17.23 -3.47
C TYR A 231 -1.65 17.13 -4.01
N VAL A 232 -0.82 16.27 -3.41
CA VAL A 232 0.59 16.13 -3.76
C VAL A 232 0.78 15.67 -5.20
N VAL A 233 -0.11 14.81 -5.72
CA VAL A 233 -0.01 14.30 -7.09
C VAL A 233 -0.81 15.12 -8.11
N ARG A 234 -1.40 16.25 -7.72
CA ARG A 234 -2.25 17.11 -8.59
C ARG A 234 -1.51 17.58 -9.85
N PHE A 235 -0.18 17.69 -9.79
CA PHE A 235 0.66 18.04 -10.94
C PHE A 235 0.72 16.93 -12.02
N ALA A 236 0.46 15.68 -11.65
CA ALA A 236 0.55 14.52 -12.53
C ALA A 236 -0.82 13.90 -12.86
N SER A 237 -1.77 13.93 -11.93
CA SER A 237 -3.13 13.41 -12.14
C SER A 237 -4.16 14.31 -11.47
N THR A 238 -5.22 14.63 -12.21
CA THR A 238 -6.44 15.23 -11.68
C THR A 238 -7.45 14.14 -11.35
N ASN A 239 -8.16 14.26 -10.23
CA ASN A 239 -9.21 13.32 -9.82
C ASN A 239 -10.61 13.94 -9.99
N PRO A 240 -11.11 14.14 -11.22
CA PRO A 240 -12.49 14.58 -11.40
C PRO A 240 -13.47 13.45 -11.07
N ALA A 241 -14.62 13.79 -10.51
CA ALA A 241 -15.69 12.87 -10.23
C ALA A 241 -16.99 13.33 -10.89
N TRP A 242 -17.67 12.41 -11.55
CA TRP A 242 -19.02 12.59 -12.06
C TRP A 242 -20.08 12.30 -11.00
N ARG A 243 -21.12 13.14 -10.95
CA ARG A 243 -22.32 12.95 -10.13
C ARG A 243 -23.57 13.27 -10.93
N LEU A 244 -24.62 12.51 -10.65
CA LEU A 244 -25.94 12.67 -11.25
C LEU A 244 -26.89 13.20 -10.18
N HIS A 245 -27.65 14.24 -10.53
CA HIS A 245 -28.49 14.96 -9.60
C HIS A 245 -29.93 15.04 -10.11
N SER A 246 -30.86 15.09 -9.16
CA SER A 246 -32.25 15.42 -9.44
C SER A 246 -32.83 16.30 -8.34
N LEU A 247 -33.41 17.43 -8.74
CA LEU A 247 -34.12 18.37 -7.88
C LEU A 247 -35.62 18.19 -8.05
N HIS A 248 -36.30 17.99 -6.92
CA HIS A 248 -37.73 17.73 -6.83
C HIS A 248 -38.40 18.70 -5.87
N VAL A 249 -39.62 19.11 -6.22
CA VAL A 249 -40.52 19.89 -5.35
C VAL A 249 -41.75 19.02 -5.06
N PRO A 250 -41.73 18.19 -4.01
CA PRO A 250 -42.85 17.34 -3.66
C PRO A 250 -44.09 18.15 -3.29
N ARG A 251 -45.28 17.55 -3.46
CA ARG A 251 -46.55 18.12 -3.01
C ARG A 251 -47.05 17.30 -1.83
N PHE A 252 -47.34 17.96 -0.72
CA PHE A 252 -48.02 17.32 0.39
C PHE A 252 -49.45 16.97 -0.02
N SER A 253 -49.79 15.70 0.07
CA SER A 253 -51.13 15.19 -0.16
C SER A 253 -51.85 15.04 1.17
N ARG A 254 -52.94 15.77 1.36
CA ARG A 254 -53.77 15.69 2.58
C ARG A 254 -54.42 14.33 2.74
N ASP A 255 -54.77 13.68 1.62
CA ASP A 255 -55.46 12.37 1.62
C ASP A 255 -54.55 11.24 2.13
N THR A 256 -53.26 11.31 1.81
CA THR A 256 -52.27 10.27 2.18
C THR A 256 -51.35 10.71 3.31
N GLN A 257 -51.53 11.92 3.84
CA GLN A 257 -50.66 12.56 4.85
C GLN A 257 -49.15 12.38 4.55
N SER A 258 -48.77 12.54 3.28
CA SER A 258 -47.41 12.23 2.81
C SER A 258 -47.03 13.17 1.69
N LEU A 259 -45.73 13.48 1.59
CA LEU A 259 -45.14 14.20 0.46
C LEU A 259 -45.13 13.36 -0.83
N GLY A 260 -45.41 12.06 -0.72
CA GLY A 260 -45.58 11.16 -1.86
C GLY A 260 -44.31 10.98 -2.71
N ILE A 261 -43.13 11.26 -2.14
CA ILE A 261 -41.82 11.36 -2.84
C ILE A 261 -41.53 10.12 -3.69
N CYS A 262 -41.77 8.94 -3.12
CA CYS A 262 -41.59 7.64 -3.79
C CYS A 262 -42.92 6.91 -4.11
N SER A 263 -44.06 7.61 -4.04
CA SER A 263 -45.39 6.98 -4.12
C SER A 263 -45.70 6.35 -5.49
N ASN A 264 -46.34 5.18 -5.47
CA ASN A 264 -46.69 4.40 -6.66
C ASN A 264 -47.89 4.94 -7.46
N SER A 265 -48.63 5.90 -6.90
CA SER A 265 -49.92 6.41 -7.41
C SER A 265 -49.85 7.07 -8.79
N ALA A 266 -48.63 7.36 -9.27
CA ALA A 266 -48.36 8.05 -10.52
C ALA A 266 -48.21 7.11 -11.75
N VAL A 267 -48.26 5.79 -11.59
CA VAL A 267 -47.99 4.84 -12.71
C VAL A 267 -49.05 4.92 -13.83
N LEU A 268 -50.25 5.46 -13.57
CA LEU A 268 -51.35 5.53 -14.56
C LEU A 268 -51.39 6.79 -15.46
N ARG A 269 -50.58 7.84 -15.24
CA ARG A 269 -50.66 9.10 -16.03
C ARG A 269 -49.31 9.75 -16.33
N ARG A 270 -48.47 9.23 -17.25
CA ARG A 270 -47.23 9.89 -17.78
C ARG A 270 -46.56 10.85 -16.76
N SER A 271 -46.26 10.33 -15.58
CA SER A 271 -46.08 11.14 -14.37
C SER A 271 -44.67 11.71 -14.21
N SER A 272 -44.58 12.76 -13.40
CA SER A 272 -43.34 13.36 -12.91
C SER A 272 -42.33 12.28 -12.51
N LEU A 273 -41.09 12.42 -12.99
CA LEU A 273 -40.04 11.44 -12.74
C LEU A 273 -39.72 11.36 -11.23
N ARG A 274 -39.62 10.15 -10.68
CA ARG A 274 -39.26 9.95 -9.27
C ARG A 274 -37.78 10.22 -9.01
N PRO A 275 -37.41 10.58 -7.76
CA PRO A 275 -36.02 10.56 -7.33
C PRO A 275 -35.42 9.17 -7.51
N ARG A 276 -34.15 9.11 -7.90
CA ARG A 276 -33.48 7.83 -8.19
C ARG A 276 -33.37 6.92 -6.97
N PHE A 277 -33.25 7.51 -5.77
CA PHE A 277 -33.16 6.73 -4.54
C PHE A 277 -34.39 5.87 -4.26
N CYS A 278 -35.55 6.17 -4.87
CA CYS A 278 -36.77 5.39 -4.72
C CYS A 278 -36.70 4.00 -5.39
N ASN A 279 -35.84 3.82 -6.40
CA ASN A 279 -35.76 2.59 -7.18
C ASN A 279 -34.66 1.63 -6.71
N HIS A 280 -33.90 1.98 -5.66
CA HIS A 280 -32.76 1.16 -5.26
C HIS A 280 -33.15 -0.09 -4.45
N PRO A 281 -32.57 -1.25 -4.78
CA PRO A 281 -32.72 -2.45 -3.95
C PRO A 281 -32.03 -2.25 -2.60
N GLY A 282 -32.65 -2.72 -1.51
CA GLY A 282 -32.10 -2.58 -0.16
C GLY A 282 -32.24 -1.16 0.40
N ILE A 283 -33.47 -0.71 0.62
CA ILE A 283 -33.76 0.60 1.23
C ILE A 283 -33.33 0.56 2.70
N LEU A 284 -32.34 1.40 3.03
CA LEU A 284 -31.88 1.54 4.40
C LEU A 284 -32.92 2.21 5.26
N LYS A 285 -32.99 1.72 6.48
CA LYS A 285 -33.83 2.26 7.54
C LYS A 285 -32.97 3.15 8.42
N TYR A 286 -33.49 4.33 8.73
CA TYR A 286 -32.89 5.30 9.65
C TYR A 286 -33.57 5.21 11.00
N SER A 287 -32.89 5.66 12.06
CA SER A 287 -33.52 5.76 13.37
C SER A 287 -34.76 6.66 13.29
N ASN A 288 -35.80 6.32 14.02
CA ASN A 288 -37.06 7.05 13.91
C ASN A 288 -36.89 8.48 14.48
N PRO A 289 -37.28 9.53 13.74
CA PRO A 289 -37.01 10.92 14.13
C PRO A 289 -37.80 11.37 15.35
N LEU A 290 -38.92 10.73 15.67
CA LEU A 290 -39.77 11.08 16.81
C LEU A 290 -39.25 10.46 18.11
N ASN A 291 -38.81 9.20 18.04
CA ASN A 291 -38.29 8.47 19.20
C ASN A 291 -37.34 7.36 18.75
N ALA A 292 -36.12 7.36 19.27
CA ALA A 292 -35.10 6.35 18.96
C ALA A 292 -35.51 4.92 19.34
N SER A 293 -36.46 4.73 20.25
CA SER A 293 -36.99 3.42 20.63
C SER A 293 -37.99 2.83 19.62
N LEU A 294 -38.51 3.64 18.69
CA LEU A 294 -39.43 3.18 17.64
C LEU A 294 -38.67 2.48 16.51
N PRO A 295 -39.33 1.59 15.74
CA PRO A 295 -38.67 0.87 14.66
C PRO A 295 -38.11 1.82 13.61
N ALA A 296 -36.95 1.44 13.06
CA ALA A 296 -36.29 2.20 12.03
C ALA A 296 -37.16 2.31 10.76
N VAL A 297 -37.16 3.49 10.14
CA VAL A 297 -38.05 3.88 9.04
C VAL A 297 -37.29 4.12 7.75
N ARG A 298 -37.92 3.92 6.59
CA ARG A 298 -37.28 4.17 5.29
C ARG A 298 -37.03 5.67 5.08
N VAL A 299 -36.12 6.03 4.18
CA VAL A 299 -35.74 7.44 3.97
C VAL A 299 -36.91 8.38 3.69
N TRP A 300 -37.85 8.00 2.83
CA TRP A 300 -39.01 8.86 2.52
C TRP A 300 -40.01 8.92 3.67
N ASP A 301 -40.21 7.82 4.39
CA ASP A 301 -41.05 7.81 5.60
C ASP A 301 -40.42 8.72 6.68
N HIS A 302 -39.09 8.73 6.79
CA HIS A 302 -38.36 9.63 7.68
C HIS A 302 -38.55 11.11 7.28
N ILE A 303 -38.54 11.42 5.98
CA ILE A 303 -38.80 12.77 5.47
C ILE A 303 -40.25 13.20 5.76
N ASP A 304 -41.22 12.31 5.56
CA ASP A 304 -42.63 12.57 5.86
C ASP A 304 -42.85 12.84 7.36
N LEU A 305 -42.29 12.00 8.25
CA LEU A 305 -42.36 12.21 9.69
C LEU A 305 -41.69 13.51 10.15
N ARG A 306 -40.57 13.89 9.53
CA ARG A 306 -39.92 15.18 9.83
C ARG A 306 -40.76 16.37 9.37
N HIS A 307 -41.40 16.27 8.21
CA HIS A 307 -42.33 17.28 7.72
C HIS A 307 -43.52 17.44 8.67
N GLU A 308 -44.11 16.32 9.14
CA GLU A 308 -45.18 16.33 10.13
C GLU A 308 -44.73 16.99 11.44
N MET A 309 -43.54 16.64 11.94
CA MET A 309 -42.97 17.25 13.15
C MET A 309 -42.79 18.77 13.01
N LEU A 310 -42.33 19.26 11.86
CA LEU A 310 -42.22 20.70 11.59
C LEU A 310 -43.59 21.37 11.48
N GLN A 311 -44.58 20.69 10.88
CA GLN A 311 -45.95 21.18 10.77
C GLN A 311 -46.63 21.28 12.15
N GLN A 312 -46.39 20.30 13.03
CA GLN A 312 -46.89 20.31 14.40
C GLN A 312 -46.23 21.42 15.24
N ARG A 313 -44.93 21.67 15.04
CA ARG A 313 -44.21 22.75 15.72
C ARG A 313 -44.65 24.14 15.25
N TYR A 314 -45.00 24.29 13.98
CA TYR A 314 -45.41 25.57 13.38
C TYR A 314 -46.74 25.43 12.60
N PRO A 315 -47.88 25.25 13.29
CA PRO A 315 -49.17 24.93 12.65
C PRO A 315 -49.73 26.05 11.77
N SER A 316 -49.35 27.30 12.03
CA SER A 316 -49.81 28.48 11.29
C SER A 316 -49.00 28.79 10.03
N LEU A 317 -47.95 28.01 9.74
CA LEU A 317 -47.07 28.24 8.58
C LEU A 317 -47.37 27.28 7.43
N GLU A 318 -47.21 27.77 6.22
CA GLU A 318 -47.20 26.94 5.01
C GLU A 318 -45.79 26.38 4.80
N LEU A 319 -45.68 25.05 4.73
CA LEU A 319 -44.41 24.37 4.53
C LEU A 319 -44.15 24.03 3.07
N GLU A 320 -43.02 24.52 2.58
CA GLU A 320 -42.49 24.23 1.27
C GLU A 320 -41.23 23.36 1.40
N VAL A 321 -41.13 22.31 0.59
CA VAL A 321 -40.03 21.34 0.67
C VAL A 321 -39.41 21.18 -0.71
N ILE A 322 -38.08 21.17 -0.76
CA ILE A 322 -37.33 20.74 -1.93
C ILE A 322 -36.38 19.60 -1.56
N VAL A 323 -36.20 18.68 -2.51
CA VAL A 323 -35.36 17.50 -2.33
C VAL A 323 -34.35 17.45 -3.46
N VAL A 324 -33.07 17.51 -3.12
CA VAL A 324 -31.95 17.29 -4.03
C VAL A 324 -31.42 15.88 -3.78
N SER A 325 -31.56 15.00 -4.75
CA SER A 325 -30.92 13.68 -4.74
C SER A 325 -29.66 13.73 -5.58
N SER A 326 -28.56 13.23 -5.04
CA SER A 326 -27.28 13.10 -5.71
C SER A 326 -26.84 11.63 -5.68
N GLN A 327 -26.34 11.15 -6.81
CA GLN A 327 -25.87 9.78 -6.98
C GLN A 327 -24.49 9.78 -7.63
N ARG A 328 -23.53 9.11 -7.02
CA ARG A 328 -22.21 8.86 -7.60
C ARG A 328 -22.07 7.38 -7.88
N LEU A 329 -21.97 7.03 -9.15
CA LEU A 329 -21.60 5.68 -9.57
C LEU A 329 -20.11 5.65 -9.89
N SER A 330 -19.42 4.65 -9.36
CA SER A 330 -18.04 4.34 -9.68
C SER A 330 -17.93 2.84 -9.93
N SER A 331 -17.19 2.47 -10.97
CA SER A 331 -16.92 1.07 -11.28
C SER A 331 -15.43 0.91 -11.50
N THR A 332 -14.85 -0.10 -10.85
CA THR A 332 -13.48 -0.54 -11.10
C THR A 332 -13.54 -1.97 -11.60
N SER A 333 -13.00 -2.21 -12.80
CA SER A 333 -12.41 -3.50 -13.08
C SER A 333 -11.17 -3.60 -12.20
N GLY A 334 -11.04 -4.66 -11.41
CA GLY A 334 -9.79 -4.93 -10.70
C GLY A 334 -8.61 -5.06 -11.67
N VAL A 335 -7.40 -5.19 -11.14
CA VAL A 335 -6.19 -5.34 -11.98
C VAL A 335 -6.28 -6.58 -12.87
N LEU A 336 -6.87 -7.65 -12.34
CA LEU A 336 -7.35 -8.75 -13.17
C LEU A 336 -8.82 -8.46 -13.48
N SER A 337 -9.18 -8.41 -14.77
CA SER A 337 -10.55 -8.17 -15.27
C SER A 337 -11.62 -9.11 -14.70
N SER A 338 -11.23 -10.11 -13.90
CA SER A 338 -12.06 -11.09 -13.23
C SER A 338 -12.61 -10.64 -11.87
N THR A 339 -12.02 -9.64 -11.22
CA THR A 339 -12.59 -9.03 -10.01
C THR A 339 -13.25 -7.69 -10.37
N PHE A 340 -14.43 -7.43 -9.80
CA PHE A 340 -15.10 -6.15 -9.99
C PHE A 340 -15.50 -5.56 -8.64
N TYR A 341 -15.47 -4.23 -8.59
CA TYR A 341 -16.04 -3.47 -7.49
C TYR A 341 -16.88 -2.34 -8.05
N ASN A 342 -18.15 -2.36 -7.71
CA ASN A 342 -19.08 -1.29 -8.01
C ASN A 342 -19.38 -0.57 -6.71
N TYR A 343 -19.20 0.74 -6.75
CA TYR A 343 -19.46 1.63 -5.64
C TYR A 343 -20.57 2.59 -6.04
N GLU A 344 -21.47 2.82 -5.10
CA GLU A 344 -22.58 3.74 -5.28
C GLU A 344 -22.77 4.59 -4.02
N ALA A 345 -22.57 5.91 -4.16
CA ALA A 345 -22.91 6.89 -3.16
C ALA A 345 -24.29 7.47 -3.45
N ILE A 346 -25.15 7.53 -2.44
CA ILE A 346 -26.45 8.18 -2.50
C ILE A 346 -26.54 9.20 -1.39
N GLU A 347 -26.79 10.43 -1.80
CA GLU A 347 -26.79 11.60 -0.96
C GLU A 347 -28.09 12.37 -1.20
N ILE A 348 -28.75 12.80 -0.14
CA ILE A 348 -30.05 13.47 -0.20
C ILE A 348 -30.01 14.70 0.70
N THR A 349 -30.30 15.85 0.12
CA THR A 349 -30.48 17.11 0.84
C THR A 349 -31.95 17.48 0.79
N VAL A 350 -32.55 17.68 1.95
CA VAL A 350 -33.94 18.11 2.11
C VAL A 350 -33.93 19.48 2.75
N LEU A 351 -34.41 20.47 2.02
CA LEU A 351 -34.56 21.83 2.53
C LEU A 351 -36.05 22.11 2.72
N THR A 352 -36.42 22.53 3.92
CA THR A 352 -37.80 22.89 4.27
C THR A 352 -37.88 24.36 4.65
N ARG A 353 -38.86 25.06 4.11
CA ARG A 353 -39.14 26.47 4.39
C ARG A 353 -40.53 26.62 4.99
N GLY A 354 -40.66 27.37 6.07
CA GLY A 354 -41.95 27.78 6.63
C GLY A 354 -42.28 29.23 6.29
N LYS A 355 -43.40 29.46 5.61
CA LYS A 355 -43.89 30.80 5.23
C LYS A 355 -45.12 31.19 6.03
N ARG A 356 -45.24 32.49 6.30
CA ARG A 356 -46.46 33.14 6.79
C ARG A 356 -47.01 34.02 5.67
N CYS A 357 -48.17 33.64 5.14
CA CYS A 357 -48.86 34.39 4.09
C CYS A 357 -50.02 35.19 4.69
N ILE A 358 -49.98 36.50 4.52
CA ILE A 358 -51.05 37.43 4.93
C ILE A 358 -51.74 37.90 3.66
N ASN A 359 -53.06 37.71 3.59
CA ASN A 359 -53.87 38.25 2.50
C ASN A 359 -54.22 39.69 2.87
N ALA A 360 -53.60 40.66 2.20
CA ALA A 360 -54.01 42.06 2.29
C ALA A 360 -54.98 42.35 1.14
N SER A 361 -56.22 42.71 1.49
CA SER A 361 -57.24 43.16 0.55
C SER A 361 -57.32 44.68 0.58
N THR A 362 -56.36 45.35 -0.05
CA THR A 362 -56.39 46.81 -0.26
C THR A 362 -56.86 47.10 -1.68
N SER A 363 -57.97 47.84 -1.81
CA SER A 363 -58.40 48.48 -3.07
C SER A 363 -58.66 47.52 -4.25
N GLY A 364 -59.31 46.37 -4.02
CA GLY A 364 -59.78 45.47 -5.09
C GLY A 364 -58.73 44.55 -5.72
N LEU A 365 -57.47 44.60 -5.26
CA LEU A 365 -56.41 43.67 -5.64
C LEU A 365 -56.05 42.80 -4.42
N ASN A 366 -56.33 41.50 -4.49
CA ASN A 366 -55.94 40.56 -3.42
C ASN A 366 -54.44 40.29 -3.55
N THR A 367 -53.62 41.01 -2.79
CA THR A 367 -52.17 40.76 -2.74
C THR A 367 -51.85 39.86 -1.54
N THR A 368 -51.38 38.64 -1.82
CA THR A 368 -50.89 37.73 -0.79
C THR A 368 -49.41 38.00 -0.54
N THR A 369 -49.09 38.61 0.60
CA THR A 369 -47.69 38.85 1.01
C THR A 369 -47.22 37.69 1.89
N CYS A 370 -46.29 36.89 1.40
CA CYS A 370 -45.70 35.77 2.14
C CYS A 370 -44.30 36.12 2.65
N THR A 371 -44.07 35.98 3.95
CA THR A 371 -42.75 36.15 4.56
C THR A 371 -42.21 34.81 5.08
N THR A 372 -40.93 34.54 4.86
CA THR A 372 -40.28 33.33 5.37
C THR A 372 -39.93 33.49 6.85
N VAL A 373 -40.36 32.54 7.68
CA VAL A 373 -40.16 32.52 9.14
C VAL A 373 -38.99 31.62 9.53
N PHE A 374 -38.86 30.45 8.89
CA PHE A 374 -37.74 29.54 9.15
C PHE A 374 -37.28 28.79 7.90
N VAL A 375 -36.04 28.34 7.95
CA VAL A 375 -35.44 27.40 6.98
C VAL A 375 -34.73 26.26 7.73
N ASP A 376 -34.95 25.02 7.29
CA ASP A 376 -34.38 23.78 7.84
C ASP A 376 -33.58 23.05 6.76
N ASP A 377 -32.29 22.78 7.00
CA ASP A 377 -31.42 21.92 6.16
C ASP A 377 -31.18 20.58 6.86
N TYR A 378 -31.65 19.50 6.23
CA TYR A 378 -31.52 18.14 6.71
C TYR A 378 -30.94 17.22 5.64
N ARG A 379 -30.00 16.35 6.03
CA ARG A 379 -29.21 15.55 5.08
C ARG A 379 -29.22 14.06 5.40
N TYR A 380 -29.11 13.27 4.34
CA TYR A 380 -28.97 11.82 4.40
C TYR A 380 -27.84 11.38 3.47
N GLU A 381 -27.03 10.43 3.94
CA GLU A 381 -25.89 9.89 3.19
C GLU A 381 -25.75 8.39 3.38
N ARG A 382 -25.45 7.70 2.28
CA ARG A 382 -25.01 6.32 2.31
C ARG A 382 -24.09 6.01 1.15
N ASP A 383 -23.20 5.06 1.38
CA ASP A 383 -22.44 4.41 0.33
C ASP A 383 -22.65 2.91 0.37
N THR A 384 -22.83 2.31 -0.80
CA THR A 384 -22.86 0.85 -0.95
C THR A 384 -21.68 0.38 -1.80
N VAL A 385 -21.20 -0.82 -1.48
CA VAL A 385 -20.17 -1.52 -2.23
C VAL A 385 -20.70 -2.88 -2.65
N ARG A 386 -20.52 -3.20 -3.94
CA ARG A 386 -20.83 -4.51 -4.52
C ARG A 386 -19.57 -5.13 -5.11
N THR A 387 -19.26 -6.37 -4.74
CA THR A 387 -18.02 -7.05 -5.15
C THR A 387 -18.12 -8.57 -5.16
N ASN A 388 -17.42 -9.22 -6.10
CA ASN A 388 -17.25 -10.67 -6.14
C ASN A 388 -16.00 -11.19 -5.39
N LEU A 389 -15.34 -10.35 -4.58
CA LEU A 389 -14.07 -10.72 -3.92
C LEU A 389 -14.20 -11.95 -3.01
N VAL A 390 -15.35 -12.13 -2.37
CA VAL A 390 -15.60 -13.27 -1.47
C VAL A 390 -15.45 -14.61 -2.20
N GLU A 391 -15.80 -14.66 -3.48
CA GLU A 391 -15.66 -15.87 -4.33
C GLU A 391 -14.18 -16.19 -4.59
N TRP A 392 -13.32 -15.17 -4.62
CA TRP A 392 -11.87 -15.30 -4.83
C TRP A 392 -11.09 -15.61 -3.55
N TYR A 393 -11.76 -15.69 -2.38
CA TYR A 393 -11.12 -15.94 -1.09
C TYR A 393 -10.21 -17.17 -1.12
N GLY A 394 -10.65 -18.28 -1.72
CA GLY A 394 -9.85 -19.51 -1.77
C GLY A 394 -8.51 -19.33 -2.47
N ILE A 395 -8.50 -18.62 -3.60
CA ILE A 395 -7.29 -18.37 -4.40
C ILE A 395 -6.37 -17.38 -3.66
N ILE A 396 -6.91 -16.29 -3.13
CA ILE A 396 -6.14 -15.28 -2.38
C ILE A 396 -5.53 -15.88 -1.12
N SER A 397 -6.31 -16.67 -0.38
CA SER A 397 -5.88 -17.38 0.81
C SER A 397 -4.77 -18.39 0.51
N LEU A 398 -4.88 -19.15 -0.59
CA LEU A 398 -3.83 -20.07 -1.03
C LEU A 398 -2.53 -19.33 -1.37
N LEU A 399 -2.62 -18.22 -2.12
CA LEU A 399 -1.46 -17.43 -2.51
C LEU A 399 -0.75 -16.80 -1.30
N ARG A 400 -1.50 -16.17 -0.38
CA ARG A 400 -0.94 -15.55 0.84
C ARG A 400 -0.45 -16.59 1.83
N GLY A 401 -1.28 -17.60 2.11
CA GLY A 401 -0.94 -18.71 3.01
C GLY A 401 0.28 -19.48 2.52
N GLY A 402 0.35 -19.77 1.21
CA GLY A 402 1.50 -20.42 0.58
C GLY A 402 2.77 -19.56 0.63
N ALA A 403 2.67 -18.27 0.31
CA ALA A 403 3.81 -17.35 0.40
C ALA A 403 4.33 -17.19 1.84
N GLN A 404 3.44 -17.02 2.83
CA GLN A 404 3.84 -16.95 4.23
C GLN A 404 4.39 -18.28 4.74
N GLY A 405 3.79 -19.42 4.34
CA GLY A 405 4.28 -20.75 4.67
C GLY A 405 5.70 -20.96 4.14
N TYR A 406 5.98 -20.52 2.91
CA TYR A 406 7.33 -20.52 2.35
C TYR A 406 8.30 -19.70 3.21
N VAL A 407 7.90 -18.51 3.65
CA VAL A 407 8.70 -17.64 4.51
C VAL A 407 8.98 -18.28 5.88
N TRP A 408 7.99 -18.94 6.49
CA TRP A 408 8.19 -19.68 7.74
C TRP A 408 9.16 -20.84 7.58
N ILE A 409 9.01 -21.64 6.52
CA ILE A 409 9.94 -22.73 6.21
C ILE A 409 11.35 -22.16 5.99
N ARG A 410 11.47 -21.05 5.26
CA ARG A 410 12.76 -20.35 5.06
C ARG A 410 13.39 -19.94 6.38
N LEU A 411 12.62 -19.40 7.33
CA LEU A 411 13.13 -19.00 8.63
C LEU A 411 13.62 -20.21 9.44
N VAL A 412 12.88 -21.32 9.43
CA VAL A 412 13.29 -22.57 10.09
C VAL A 412 14.57 -23.12 9.49
N LEU A 413 14.67 -23.19 8.15
CA LEU A 413 15.87 -23.64 7.46
C LEU A 413 17.07 -22.71 7.69
N LEU A 414 16.84 -21.40 7.79
CA LEU A 414 17.87 -20.42 8.14
C LEU A 414 18.40 -20.64 9.56
N ILE A 415 17.52 -20.84 10.53
CA ILE A 415 17.90 -21.14 11.92
C ILE A 415 18.67 -22.47 11.96
N TYR A 416 18.21 -23.49 11.22
CA TYR A 416 18.91 -24.77 11.10
C TYR A 416 20.31 -24.61 10.47
N GLY A 417 20.45 -23.85 9.39
CA GLY A 417 21.74 -23.53 8.76
C GLY A 417 22.67 -22.80 9.71
N ALA A 418 22.17 -21.78 10.42
CA ALA A 418 22.94 -21.06 11.43
C ALA A 418 23.33 -21.95 12.63
N TYR A 419 22.46 -22.86 13.05
CA TYR A 419 22.71 -23.82 14.12
C TYR A 419 23.82 -24.80 13.75
N THR A 420 23.78 -25.35 12.54
CA THR A 420 24.84 -26.25 12.04
C THR A 420 26.18 -25.53 11.91
N ALA A 421 26.19 -24.27 11.44
CA ALA A 421 27.40 -23.45 11.37
C ALA A 421 27.94 -23.07 12.76
N ALA A 422 27.07 -22.75 13.72
CA ALA A 422 27.47 -22.49 15.11
C ALA A 422 28.07 -23.73 15.79
N GLY A 423 27.59 -24.93 15.42
CA GLY A 423 28.12 -26.20 15.93
C GLY A 423 29.56 -26.48 15.53
N GLN A 424 30.02 -25.97 14.39
CA GLN A 424 31.43 -26.07 13.99
C GLN A 424 32.35 -25.20 14.86
N LEU A 425 31.83 -24.11 15.43
CA LEU A 425 32.59 -23.16 16.23
C LEU A 425 32.74 -23.58 17.69
N ALA A 426 31.75 -24.34 18.16
CA ALA A 426 31.64 -24.85 19.49
C ALA A 426 32.24 -26.27 19.50
N GLY A 427 33.55 -26.39 19.75
CA GLY A 427 34.16 -27.70 19.98
C GLY A 427 33.39 -28.52 21.03
N VAL A 428 33.64 -29.83 21.09
CA VAL A 428 32.91 -30.91 21.79
C VAL A 428 32.49 -30.62 23.26
N LYS A 429 32.97 -29.55 23.90
CA LYS A 429 32.69 -29.16 25.30
C LYS A 429 31.87 -27.88 25.50
N ALA A 430 31.31 -27.26 24.46
CA ALA A 430 30.56 -26.00 24.63
C ALA A 430 29.13 -26.22 25.14
N ARG A 431 28.82 -25.62 26.31
CA ARG A 431 27.49 -25.57 26.95
C ARG A 431 26.40 -25.14 25.95
N THR A 432 25.26 -25.85 25.92
CA THR A 432 24.12 -25.64 25.00
C THR A 432 23.67 -24.17 24.88
N HIS A 433 23.76 -23.42 25.98
CA HIS A 433 23.40 -22.00 26.04
C HIS A 433 24.33 -21.08 25.21
N SER A 434 25.60 -21.48 25.01
CA SER A 434 26.56 -20.78 24.14
C SER A 434 26.24 -20.99 22.66
N HIS A 435 25.75 -22.19 22.32
CA HIS A 435 25.42 -22.60 20.96
C HIS A 435 24.18 -21.86 20.42
N PHE A 436 23.13 -21.77 21.24
CA PHE A 436 21.93 -20.99 20.91
C PHE A 436 22.25 -19.49 20.74
N LYS A 437 23.07 -18.91 21.63
CA LYS A 437 23.50 -17.51 21.53
C LYS A 437 24.31 -17.24 20.25
N SER A 438 25.18 -18.18 19.86
CA SER A 438 25.95 -18.09 18.61
C SER A 438 25.05 -18.19 17.38
N THR A 439 24.10 -19.12 17.38
CA THR A 439 23.08 -19.29 16.32
C THR A 439 22.29 -18.01 16.12
N LEU A 440 21.73 -17.46 17.19
CA LEU A 440 20.95 -16.22 17.15
C LEU A 440 21.81 -15.04 16.65
N SER A 441 23.06 -14.96 17.08
CA SER A 441 24.01 -13.93 16.60
C SER A 441 24.27 -14.03 15.09
N ILE A 442 24.39 -15.24 14.54
CA ILE A 442 24.57 -15.46 13.10
C ILE A 442 23.32 -15.00 12.34
N VAL A 443 22.13 -15.41 12.76
CA VAL A 443 20.85 -15.03 12.12
C VAL A 443 20.67 -13.50 12.11
N LEU A 444 20.94 -12.83 13.23
CA LEU A 444 20.78 -11.37 13.36
C LEU A 444 21.81 -10.57 12.55
N LYS A 445 22.93 -11.17 12.16
CA LYS A 445 23.94 -10.55 11.28
C LYS A 445 23.52 -10.57 9.82
N ILE A 446 22.64 -11.49 9.42
CA ILE A 446 22.11 -11.54 8.06
C ILE A 446 21.14 -10.35 7.88
N PRO A 447 21.27 -9.54 6.82
CA PRO A 447 20.29 -8.50 6.54
C PRO A 447 18.92 -9.14 6.32
N PHE A 448 17.92 -8.69 7.07
CA PHE A 448 16.59 -9.28 7.03
C PHE A 448 15.90 -9.06 5.69
N GLU A 449 16.15 -7.92 5.06
CA GLU A 449 15.60 -7.54 3.76
C GLU A 449 16.03 -8.53 2.67
N VAL A 450 17.22 -9.13 2.83
CA VAL A 450 17.67 -10.23 1.97
C VAL A 450 16.83 -11.47 2.23
N ILE A 451 16.47 -11.80 3.47
CA ILE A 451 15.65 -12.99 3.78
C ILE A 451 14.22 -12.85 3.25
N VAL A 452 13.70 -11.64 3.13
CA VAL A 452 12.31 -11.43 2.67
C VAL A 452 12.22 -11.22 1.17
N TYR A 453 13.00 -10.29 0.61
CA TYR A 453 12.79 -9.81 -0.76
C TYR A 453 13.60 -10.57 -1.81
N SER A 454 14.52 -11.45 -1.42
CA SER A 454 15.37 -12.18 -2.36
C SER A 454 14.68 -13.33 -3.10
N SER A 455 13.59 -13.87 -2.53
CA SER A 455 12.93 -15.04 -3.10
C SER A 455 11.74 -14.62 -3.95
N LEU A 456 11.84 -14.86 -5.25
CA LEU A 456 10.83 -14.45 -6.22
C LEU A 456 9.49 -15.19 -6.03
N LEU A 457 9.51 -16.46 -5.58
CA LEU A 457 8.29 -17.26 -5.38
C LEU A 457 7.32 -16.63 -4.36
N PRO A 458 7.70 -16.38 -3.09
CA PRO A 458 6.79 -15.74 -2.14
C PRO A 458 6.44 -14.31 -2.55
N VAL A 459 7.39 -13.54 -3.11
CA VAL A 459 7.12 -12.17 -3.59
C VAL A 459 6.05 -12.17 -4.68
N SER A 460 6.17 -13.04 -5.69
CA SER A 460 5.16 -13.17 -6.75
C SER A 460 3.81 -13.62 -6.20
N GLY A 461 3.78 -14.56 -5.24
CA GLY A 461 2.54 -14.98 -4.58
C GLY A 461 1.83 -13.82 -3.88
N TYR A 462 2.57 -13.01 -3.11
CA TYR A 462 2.03 -11.81 -2.47
C TYR A 462 1.58 -10.75 -3.49
N VAL A 463 2.35 -10.54 -4.56
CA VAL A 463 1.97 -9.57 -5.61
C VAL A 463 0.68 -10.01 -6.29
N ILE A 464 0.56 -11.26 -6.74
CA ILE A 464 -0.66 -11.74 -7.39
C ILE A 464 -1.86 -11.65 -6.45
N ALA A 465 -1.70 -12.03 -5.17
CA ALA A 465 -2.75 -11.88 -4.16
C ALA A 465 -3.15 -10.40 -3.99
N GLN A 466 -2.17 -9.50 -3.94
CA GLN A 466 -2.41 -8.06 -3.84
C GLN A 466 -3.11 -7.51 -5.09
N LEU A 467 -2.76 -7.97 -6.30
CA LEU A 467 -3.43 -7.52 -7.52
C LEU A 467 -4.91 -7.94 -7.55
N LEU A 468 -5.25 -9.09 -6.95
CA LEU A 468 -6.62 -9.59 -6.84
C LEU A 468 -7.48 -8.79 -5.85
N ASP A 469 -6.93 -8.37 -4.71
CA ASP A 469 -7.71 -7.70 -3.64
C ASP A 469 -7.39 -6.22 -3.41
N SER A 470 -6.43 -5.66 -4.16
CA SER A 470 -6.00 -4.26 -4.05
C SER A 470 -7.15 -3.26 -4.12
N SER A 471 -8.05 -3.42 -5.08
CA SER A 471 -9.18 -2.49 -5.25
C SER A 471 -10.11 -2.49 -4.04
N PHE A 472 -10.30 -3.63 -3.37
CA PHE A 472 -11.00 -3.66 -2.10
C PHE A 472 -10.22 -2.94 -1.02
N MET A 473 -8.92 -3.18 -0.92
CA MET A 473 -8.08 -2.57 0.12
C MET A 473 -8.10 -1.05 -0.01
N ASP A 474 -8.00 -0.51 -1.22
CA ASP A 474 -8.12 0.94 -1.47
C ASP A 474 -9.50 1.48 -1.09
N ILE A 475 -10.58 0.76 -1.42
CA ILE A 475 -11.95 1.14 -1.01
C ILE A 475 -12.12 1.03 0.51
N PHE A 476 -11.56 0.02 1.15
CA PHE A 476 -11.62 -0.15 2.59
C PHE A 476 -10.88 0.99 3.30
N LEU A 477 -9.66 1.29 2.86
CA LEU A 477 -8.91 2.45 3.31
C LEU A 477 -9.68 3.74 3.02
N ASP A 478 -10.34 3.84 1.87
CA ASP A 478 -11.12 5.02 1.53
C ASP A 478 -12.29 5.22 2.51
N SER A 479 -12.97 4.14 2.91
CA SER A 479 -14.03 4.16 3.91
C SER A 479 -13.54 4.47 5.32
N TYR A 480 -12.35 3.99 5.69
CA TYR A 480 -11.77 4.26 7.02
C TYR A 480 -11.48 5.74 7.23
N TRP A 481 -11.03 6.42 6.17
CA TRP A 481 -10.75 7.86 6.19
C TRP A 481 -11.98 8.72 5.81
N ALA A 482 -13.15 8.12 5.58
CA ALA A 482 -14.39 8.85 5.34
C ALA A 482 -14.99 9.35 6.67
N ALA A 483 -15.49 10.59 6.69
CA ALA A 483 -16.07 11.19 7.88
C ALA A 483 -17.18 12.18 7.53
N VAL A 484 -18.29 12.12 8.28
CA VAL A 484 -19.36 13.11 8.25
C VAL A 484 -18.85 14.42 8.85
N GLY A 485 -19.01 15.53 8.13
CA GLY A 485 -18.54 16.85 8.57
C GLY A 485 -17.01 17.03 8.56
N GLY A 486 -16.27 16.12 7.93
CA GLY A 486 -14.84 16.30 7.60
C GLY A 486 -13.83 15.84 8.65
N THR A 487 -14.22 15.57 9.90
CA THR A 487 -13.28 15.23 10.99
C THR A 487 -13.25 13.75 11.35
N ILE A 488 -12.05 13.17 11.44
CA ILE A 488 -11.85 11.73 11.72
C ILE A 488 -11.40 11.55 13.17
N LYS A 489 -12.04 10.61 13.89
CA LYS A 489 -11.57 10.15 15.20
C LYS A 489 -10.62 8.97 15.01
N ILE A 490 -9.31 9.22 15.15
CA ILE A 490 -8.28 8.21 14.94
C ILE A 490 -8.13 7.33 16.20
N ASN A 491 -8.49 6.06 16.10
CA ASN A 491 -8.13 5.04 17.08
C ASN A 491 -6.79 4.40 16.67
N LEU A 492 -5.82 4.33 17.60
CA LEU A 492 -4.49 3.78 17.35
C LEU A 492 -4.51 2.36 16.76
N LEU A 493 -5.38 1.48 17.27
CA LEU A 493 -5.44 0.09 16.82
C LEU A 493 -5.93 0.01 15.36
N THR A 494 -6.98 0.77 15.03
CA THR A 494 -7.53 0.80 13.68
C THR A 494 -6.57 1.50 12.71
N PHE A 495 -5.84 2.50 13.19
CA PHE A 495 -4.77 3.18 12.43
C PHE A 495 -3.62 2.23 12.10
N LEU A 496 -3.16 1.41 13.07
CA LEU A 496 -2.12 0.41 12.84
C LEU A 496 -2.57 -0.66 11.84
N LYS A 497 -3.84 -1.10 11.90
CA LYS A 497 -4.41 -2.02 10.90
C LYS A 497 -4.43 -1.39 9.51
N SER A 498 -4.93 -0.15 9.39
CA SER A 498 -4.94 0.61 8.12
C SER A 498 -3.53 0.77 7.55
N THR A 499 -2.55 1.12 8.39
CA THR A 499 -1.15 1.31 8.01
C THR A 499 -0.51 0.00 7.54
N ALA A 500 -0.81 -1.12 8.21
CA ALA A 500 -0.33 -2.44 7.82
C ALA A 500 -0.85 -2.86 6.43
N VAL A 501 -2.12 -2.57 6.13
CA VAL A 501 -2.72 -2.83 4.82
C VAL A 501 -2.08 -1.96 3.74
N GLN A 502 -1.87 -0.66 4.00
CA GLN A 502 -1.22 0.26 3.05
C GLN A 502 0.20 -0.18 2.69
N MET A 503 0.98 -0.65 3.67
CA MET A 503 2.37 -1.10 3.44
C MET A 503 2.48 -2.41 2.63
N ARG A 504 1.38 -3.06 2.25
CA ARG A 504 1.42 -4.24 1.34
C ARG A 504 1.97 -3.90 -0.05
N ASN A 505 2.01 -2.62 -0.43
CA ASN A 505 2.70 -2.16 -1.63
C ASN A 505 4.21 -2.46 -1.65
N VAL A 506 4.80 -2.83 -0.51
CA VAL A 506 6.19 -3.27 -0.39
C VAL A 506 6.50 -4.48 -1.29
N TRP A 507 5.53 -5.36 -1.51
CA TRP A 507 5.71 -6.54 -2.37
C TRP A 507 5.84 -6.16 -3.84
N ILE A 508 5.10 -5.14 -4.28
CA ILE A 508 5.21 -4.59 -5.64
C ILE A 508 6.58 -3.93 -5.81
N LEU A 509 7.01 -3.13 -4.83
CA LEU A 509 8.34 -2.53 -4.83
C LEU A 509 9.44 -3.59 -4.89
N ALA A 510 9.32 -4.69 -4.13
CA ALA A 510 10.28 -5.79 -4.16
C ALA A 510 10.35 -6.47 -5.54
N LEU A 511 9.20 -6.68 -6.19
CA LEU A 511 9.16 -7.22 -7.55
C LEU A 511 9.78 -6.25 -8.56
N LEU A 512 9.42 -4.95 -8.50
CA LEU A 512 9.98 -3.91 -9.37
C LEU A 512 11.50 -3.80 -9.22
N VAL A 513 12.01 -3.84 -7.98
CA VAL A 513 13.45 -3.87 -7.68
C VAL A 513 14.11 -5.09 -8.31
N THR A 514 13.50 -6.27 -8.17
CA THR A 514 14.04 -7.51 -8.74
C THR A 514 14.12 -7.44 -10.26
N LEU A 515 13.06 -6.95 -10.92
CA LEU A 515 13.02 -6.75 -12.38
C LEU A 515 14.03 -5.69 -12.85
N THR A 516 14.15 -4.58 -12.14
CA THR A 516 15.09 -3.49 -12.46
C THR A 516 16.52 -3.97 -12.35
N VAL A 517 16.87 -4.67 -11.27
CA VAL A 517 18.21 -5.24 -11.07
C VAL A 517 18.51 -6.31 -12.12
N PHE A 518 17.52 -7.13 -12.50
CA PHE A 518 17.66 -8.10 -13.59
C PHE A 518 17.96 -7.42 -14.93
N ALA A 519 17.23 -6.36 -15.28
CA ALA A 519 17.46 -5.59 -16.49
C ALA A 519 18.86 -4.94 -16.50
N VAL A 520 19.25 -4.29 -15.40
CA VAL A 520 20.58 -3.66 -15.25
C VAL A 520 21.71 -4.66 -15.44
N ARG A 521 21.56 -5.89 -14.90
CA ARG A 521 22.56 -6.96 -15.07
C ARG A 521 22.67 -7.47 -16.49
N LYS A 522 21.57 -7.48 -17.24
CA LYS A 522 21.59 -7.87 -18.65
C LYS A 522 22.31 -6.82 -19.51
N THR A 523 22.18 -5.55 -19.16
CA THR A 523 22.78 -4.44 -19.92
C THR A 523 24.23 -4.13 -19.56
N ARG A 524 24.68 -4.51 -18.37
CA ARG A 524 26.02 -4.18 -17.88
C ARG A 524 26.89 -5.43 -17.95
N ASP A 525 27.80 -5.46 -18.92
CA ASP A 525 28.84 -6.50 -18.97
C ASP A 525 29.60 -6.51 -17.63
N TYR A 526 29.93 -7.70 -17.14
CA TYR A 526 30.58 -7.96 -15.85
C TYR A 526 31.96 -7.25 -15.75
N TRP A 527 31.96 -5.96 -15.39
CA TRP A 527 33.17 -5.16 -15.23
C TRP A 527 33.44 -4.94 -13.74
N GLY A 528 34.34 -5.75 -13.17
CA GLY A 528 35.22 -5.50 -12.01
C GLY A 528 34.68 -4.98 -10.65
N GLY A 529 33.49 -4.38 -10.56
CA GLY A 529 33.04 -3.57 -9.43
C GLY A 529 32.04 -4.25 -8.46
N GLY A 530 31.80 -5.55 -8.60
CA GLY A 530 30.81 -6.31 -7.83
C GLY A 530 29.41 -6.36 -8.48
N LEU A 531 28.47 -7.07 -7.85
CA LEU A 531 27.12 -7.29 -8.41
C LEU A 531 26.17 -6.16 -8.00
N PRO A 532 25.49 -5.48 -8.95
CA PRO A 532 24.56 -4.41 -8.62
C PRO A 532 23.37 -4.94 -7.84
N ALA A 533 23.03 -4.23 -6.76
CA ALA A 533 21.92 -4.51 -5.86
C ALA A 533 21.37 -3.22 -5.24
N ILE A 534 20.14 -3.26 -4.72
CA ILE A 534 19.51 -2.12 -4.03
C ILE A 534 19.64 -2.29 -2.52
N ARG A 535 19.88 -1.20 -1.78
CA ARG A 535 19.89 -1.26 -0.31
C ARG A 535 18.50 -1.62 0.22
N GLY A 536 18.40 -2.66 1.04
CA GLY A 536 17.11 -3.23 1.47
C GLY A 536 16.17 -2.22 2.16
N LEU A 537 16.71 -1.37 3.03
CA LEU A 537 15.92 -0.36 3.75
C LEU A 537 15.23 0.66 2.83
N VAL A 538 15.72 0.85 1.60
CA VAL A 538 15.08 1.74 0.61
C VAL A 538 13.68 1.24 0.26
N ILE A 539 13.49 -0.07 0.14
CA ILE A 539 12.20 -0.69 -0.18
C ILE A 539 11.20 -0.41 0.94
N SER A 540 11.57 -0.72 2.18
CA SER A 540 10.72 -0.52 3.35
C SER A 540 10.43 0.96 3.60
N PHE A 541 11.43 1.83 3.50
CA PHE A 541 11.27 3.28 3.69
C PHE A 541 10.32 3.88 2.66
N THR A 542 10.47 3.50 1.38
CA THR A 542 9.57 3.96 0.31
C THR A 542 8.12 3.52 0.57
N SER A 543 7.92 2.27 1.00
CA SER A 543 6.60 1.76 1.39
C SER A 543 6.02 2.55 2.58
N THR A 544 6.81 2.84 3.61
CA THR A 544 6.34 3.61 4.78
C THR A 544 5.91 5.04 4.42
N LEU A 545 6.56 5.71 3.46
CA LEU A 545 6.15 7.05 3.02
C LEU A 545 4.72 7.08 2.45
N THR A 546 4.24 5.98 1.88
CA THR A 546 2.88 5.90 1.33
C THR A 546 1.78 5.93 2.39
N VAL A 547 2.11 5.73 3.67
CA VAL A 547 1.17 5.76 4.81
C VAL A 547 0.59 7.16 5.01
N PHE A 548 1.33 8.21 4.69
CA PHE A 548 0.85 9.59 4.81
C PHE A 548 -0.15 9.96 3.71
N GLY A 549 -0.15 9.25 2.59
CA GLY A 549 -0.98 9.58 1.44
C GLY A 549 -2.48 9.63 1.76
N PRO A 550 -3.07 8.59 2.37
CA PRO A 550 -4.49 8.55 2.71
C PRO A 550 -4.95 9.54 3.78
N TYR A 551 -4.03 10.22 4.48
CA TYR A 551 -4.39 11.15 5.55
C TYR A 551 -5.29 12.26 4.99
N LYS A 552 -6.38 12.51 5.71
CA LYS A 552 -7.40 13.50 5.36
C LYS A 552 -7.09 14.82 6.05
N GLU A 553 -7.13 15.89 5.28
CA GLU A 553 -6.91 17.25 5.76
C GLU A 553 -8.04 18.14 5.21
N THR A 554 -8.85 18.72 6.10
CA THR A 554 -10.06 19.47 5.71
C THR A 554 -9.74 20.76 4.96
N THR A 555 -8.55 21.32 5.17
CA THR A 555 -8.08 22.54 4.49
C THR A 555 -7.73 22.30 3.01
N LEU A 556 -7.41 21.07 2.62
CA LEU A 556 -7.07 20.70 1.24
C LEU A 556 -8.28 20.28 0.40
N ARG A 557 -9.48 20.31 0.99
CA ARG A 557 -10.71 19.85 0.35
C ARG A 557 -11.08 20.75 -0.83
N ASP A 558 -11.22 20.16 -2.02
CA ASP A 558 -11.64 20.84 -3.25
C ASP A 558 -12.71 20.00 -3.94
N THR A 559 -13.89 20.60 -4.12
CA THR A 559 -15.05 20.03 -4.81
C THR A 559 -15.59 20.96 -5.90
N ASP A 560 -14.76 21.84 -6.47
CA ASP A 560 -15.19 22.80 -7.49
C ASP A 560 -15.84 22.12 -8.70
N ILE A 561 -16.91 22.72 -9.23
CA ILE A 561 -17.67 22.21 -10.38
C ILE A 561 -16.98 22.69 -11.66
N ILE A 562 -16.42 21.74 -12.41
CA ILE A 562 -15.72 21.98 -13.67
C ILE A 562 -16.74 22.08 -14.81
N ASP A 563 -17.66 21.11 -14.88
CA ASP A 563 -18.67 21.04 -15.93
C ASP A 563 -20.07 20.75 -15.33
N LEU A 564 -21.09 21.34 -15.94
CA LEU A 564 -22.49 21.23 -15.53
C LEU A 564 -23.38 21.01 -16.77
N PHE A 565 -24.18 19.95 -16.74
CA PHE A 565 -25.02 19.57 -17.88
C PHE A 565 -26.46 19.34 -17.46
N LEU A 566 -27.41 19.90 -18.21
CA LEU A 566 -28.82 19.55 -18.07
C LEU A 566 -29.09 18.20 -18.74
N ILE A 567 -29.80 17.31 -18.06
CA ILE A 567 -30.19 16.00 -18.59
C ILE A 567 -31.65 16.08 -19.02
N THR A 568 -31.94 15.76 -20.27
CA THR A 568 -33.31 15.70 -20.81
C THR A 568 -34.12 14.56 -20.17
N ASP A 569 -35.42 14.76 -20.03
CA ASP A 569 -36.35 13.76 -19.48
C ASP A 569 -36.58 12.56 -20.42
N GLU A 570 -36.04 12.60 -21.65
CA GLU A 570 -36.12 11.51 -22.61
C GLU A 570 -35.07 10.43 -22.37
N GLY A 571 -35.53 9.22 -22.09
CA GLY A 571 -34.72 8.02 -21.92
C GLY A 571 -34.78 7.44 -20.52
N GLN A 572 -35.63 6.43 -20.32
CA GLN A 572 -35.58 5.50 -19.17
C GLN A 572 -34.28 4.66 -19.13
N ARG A 573 -33.35 4.87 -20.07
CA ARG A 573 -32.21 3.99 -20.37
C ARG A 573 -30.88 4.43 -19.75
N MET A 574 -30.91 5.08 -18.60
CA MET A 574 -29.71 5.17 -17.74
C MET A 574 -29.67 4.05 -16.69
N ASP A 575 -30.77 3.32 -16.48
CA ASP A 575 -30.81 2.12 -15.62
C ASP A 575 -30.10 0.92 -16.27
N THR A 576 -29.80 1.00 -17.58
CA THR A 576 -29.04 0.01 -18.34
C THR A 576 -27.77 0.63 -18.92
N ILE A 577 -26.84 1.02 -18.05
CA ILE A 577 -25.43 1.00 -18.44
C ILE A 577 -24.69 0.03 -17.52
N GLN A 578 -25.20 -1.21 -17.52
CA GLN A 578 -24.30 -2.35 -17.42
C GLN A 578 -23.83 -2.65 -18.84
N SER A 579 -22.52 -2.79 -19.00
CA SER A 579 -21.75 -3.05 -20.23
C SER A 579 -21.38 -1.82 -21.10
N ASN A 580 -20.09 -1.46 -21.03
CA ASN A 580 -19.28 -0.84 -22.08
C ASN A 580 -19.53 0.61 -22.53
N LEU A 581 -19.44 1.60 -21.63
CA LEU A 581 -19.07 2.97 -22.04
C LEU A 581 -18.06 3.60 -21.05
N VAL A 582 -16.78 3.51 -21.41
CA VAL A 582 -15.59 3.99 -20.68
C VAL A 582 -15.59 5.52 -20.46
N GLY A 583 -16.48 6.29 -21.09
CA GLY A 583 -16.47 7.76 -21.01
C GLY A 583 -17.47 8.43 -20.07
N LYS A 584 -18.46 7.70 -19.51
CA LYS A 584 -19.58 8.30 -18.72
C LYS A 584 -19.64 7.85 -17.26
N TYR A 585 -18.75 6.96 -16.85
CA TYR A 585 -18.60 6.49 -15.47
C TYR A 585 -17.27 6.94 -14.91
N ASN A 586 -17.18 7.11 -13.59
CA ASN A 586 -15.88 7.16 -12.92
C ASN A 586 -15.30 5.74 -13.01
N VAL A 587 -14.52 5.47 -14.06
CA VAL A 587 -13.74 4.26 -14.18
C VAL A 587 -12.39 4.57 -13.58
N SER A 588 -12.17 4.15 -12.34
CA SER A 588 -10.84 4.13 -11.76
C SER A 588 -10.43 2.69 -11.56
N THR A 589 -9.18 2.37 -11.86
CA THR A 589 -8.54 1.21 -11.25
C THR A 589 -7.98 1.72 -9.94
N TYR A 590 -8.72 1.63 -8.83
CA TYR A 590 -8.37 2.24 -7.53
C TYR A 590 -6.89 2.01 -7.12
N PHE A 591 -6.31 0.90 -7.56
CA PHE A 591 -4.91 0.55 -7.37
C PHE A 591 -3.90 1.28 -8.28
N PHE A 592 -4.21 1.47 -9.58
CA PHE A 592 -3.32 2.13 -10.55
C PHE A 592 -3.57 3.64 -10.73
N ASP A 593 -4.58 4.18 -10.05
CA ASP A 593 -4.87 5.61 -10.07
C ASP A 593 -4.09 6.31 -8.93
N GLY A 594 -4.76 6.95 -7.97
CA GLY A 594 -4.10 7.73 -6.91
C GLY A 594 -3.04 6.98 -6.10
N SER A 595 -3.27 5.70 -5.76
CA SER A 595 -2.34 4.88 -4.96
C SER A 595 -1.03 4.58 -5.69
N ALA A 596 -1.07 4.24 -6.99
CA ALA A 596 0.14 3.99 -7.78
C ALA A 596 0.90 5.28 -8.09
N VAL A 597 0.19 6.37 -8.40
CA VAL A 597 0.85 7.67 -8.61
C VAL A 597 1.53 8.14 -7.33
N MET A 598 0.92 7.94 -6.16
CA MET A 598 1.56 8.20 -4.87
C MET A 598 2.79 7.31 -4.64
N LEU A 599 2.73 6.02 -5.00
CA LEU A 599 3.88 5.13 -4.91
C LEU A 599 5.04 5.61 -5.80
N LEU A 600 4.75 5.98 -7.05
CA LEU A 600 5.73 6.54 -7.99
C LEU A 600 6.30 7.87 -7.48
N PHE A 601 5.46 8.74 -6.91
CA PHE A 601 5.90 9.96 -6.26
C PHE A 601 6.86 9.68 -5.09
N CYS A 602 6.53 8.73 -4.20
CA CYS A 602 7.41 8.32 -3.11
C CYS A 602 8.74 7.76 -3.63
N ILE A 603 8.72 6.97 -4.70
CA ILE A 603 9.94 6.51 -5.38
C ILE A 603 10.77 7.73 -5.83
N GLY A 604 10.15 8.69 -6.52
CA GLY A 604 10.78 9.92 -6.98
C GLY A 604 11.41 10.75 -5.84
N VAL A 605 10.69 10.91 -4.73
CA VAL A 605 11.18 11.61 -3.52
C VAL A 605 12.42 10.92 -2.95
N VAL A 606 12.40 9.59 -2.85
CA VAL A 606 13.55 8.82 -2.34
C VAL A 606 14.76 8.95 -3.26
N PHE A 607 14.56 8.90 -4.58
CA PHE A 607 15.62 9.18 -5.57
C PHE A 607 16.15 10.61 -5.45
N GLY A 608 15.26 11.60 -5.30
CA GLY A 608 15.63 13.00 -5.13
C GLY A 608 16.47 13.23 -3.87
N LEU A 609 16.01 12.71 -2.72
CA LEU A 609 16.74 12.78 -1.44
C LEU A 609 18.12 12.13 -1.54
N ALA A 610 18.21 10.95 -2.14
CA ALA A 610 19.51 10.30 -2.33
C ALA A 610 20.44 11.12 -3.25
N THR A 611 19.90 11.75 -4.28
CA THR A 611 20.70 12.61 -5.17
C THR A 611 21.18 13.87 -4.45
N MET A 612 20.33 14.49 -3.63
CA MET A 612 20.70 15.65 -2.81
C MET A 612 21.79 15.31 -1.79
N VAL A 613 21.68 14.17 -1.09
CA VAL A 613 22.73 13.72 -0.15
C VAL A 613 24.05 13.48 -0.89
N LYS A 614 24.03 12.87 -2.08
CA LYS A 614 25.25 12.71 -2.89
C LYS A 614 25.88 14.04 -3.28
N VAL A 615 25.09 15.03 -3.69
CA VAL A 615 25.58 16.37 -4.06
C VAL A 615 26.17 17.08 -2.85
N LEU A 616 25.52 17.01 -1.69
CA LEU A 616 26.02 17.57 -0.44
C LEU A 616 27.31 16.90 0.03
N ASP A 617 27.40 15.57 -0.08
CA ASP A 617 28.61 14.82 0.27
C ASP A 617 29.76 15.13 -0.70
N ALA A 618 29.50 15.21 -2.01
CA ALA A 618 30.49 15.61 -3.00
C ALA A 618 31.00 17.04 -2.77
N SER A 619 30.11 17.94 -2.32
CA SER A 619 30.47 19.33 -1.99
C SER A 619 31.30 19.44 -0.70
N ARG A 620 31.09 18.56 0.28
CA ARG A 620 31.80 18.59 1.58
C ARG A 620 33.09 17.79 1.58
N ASN A 621 33.12 16.65 0.88
CA ASN A 621 34.25 15.74 0.83
C ASN A 621 34.66 15.53 -0.64
N LYS A 622 35.88 15.93 -1.01
CA LYS A 622 36.51 15.59 -2.31
C LYS A 622 36.81 14.09 -2.50
N GLY A 623 36.24 13.22 -1.66
CA GLY A 623 36.42 11.77 -1.70
C GLY A 623 35.32 11.07 -2.50
N GLU A 624 35.59 9.83 -2.90
CA GLU A 624 34.69 8.98 -3.69
C GLU A 624 33.32 8.82 -2.99
N THR A 625 32.26 9.36 -3.59
CA THR A 625 30.90 9.32 -3.04
C THR A 625 30.34 7.90 -3.12
N ARG A 626 29.95 7.32 -1.98
CA ARG A 626 29.25 6.03 -1.96
C ARG A 626 27.83 6.18 -2.53
N ASP A 627 27.47 5.33 -3.48
CA ASP A 627 26.09 5.30 -3.96
C ASP A 627 25.10 4.87 -2.86
N ILE A 628 24.03 5.66 -2.73
CA ILE A 628 23.05 5.58 -1.61
C ILE A 628 21.91 4.60 -1.91
N ILE A 629 21.51 4.46 -3.18
CA ILE A 629 20.37 3.62 -3.60
C ILE A 629 20.88 2.32 -4.24
N LEU A 630 21.49 2.44 -5.43
CA LEU A 630 22.12 1.33 -6.11
C LEU A 630 23.51 1.15 -5.51
N SER A 631 23.90 -0.06 -5.17
CA SER A 631 25.21 -0.32 -4.61
C SER A 631 25.68 -1.70 -5.03
N SER A 632 26.99 -1.89 -5.19
CA SER A 632 27.51 -3.21 -5.48
C SER A 632 27.61 -4.04 -4.19
N THR A 633 27.32 -5.33 -4.31
CA THR A 633 27.74 -6.32 -3.31
C THR A 633 29.22 -6.63 -3.59
N PRO A 634 30.14 -6.28 -2.67
CA PRO A 634 31.57 -6.25 -2.95
C PRO A 634 32.21 -7.64 -3.03
N THR A 635 31.65 -8.64 -2.34
CA THR A 635 32.16 -10.00 -2.27
C THR A 635 31.08 -10.99 -2.70
N ILE A 636 31.38 -11.84 -3.67
CA ILE A 636 30.45 -12.85 -4.20
C ILE A 636 31.18 -14.19 -4.22
N PRO A 637 30.60 -15.27 -3.67
CA PRO A 637 31.16 -16.61 -3.78
C PRO A 637 31.33 -17.04 -5.25
N CYS A 638 32.38 -17.76 -5.61
CA CYS A 638 32.62 -18.12 -7.01
C CYS A 638 31.51 -19.05 -7.57
N GLY A 639 30.75 -19.72 -6.69
CA GLY A 639 29.67 -20.63 -7.04
C GLY A 639 28.26 -20.04 -7.20
N THR A 640 28.06 -18.71 -7.15
CA THR A 640 26.75 -17.99 -7.14
C THR A 640 25.83 -18.18 -8.37
N GLN A 641 26.13 -19.10 -9.29
CA GLN A 641 25.20 -19.52 -10.35
C GLN A 641 24.88 -21.02 -10.32
N ARG A 642 25.76 -21.84 -9.73
CA ARG A 642 25.57 -23.30 -9.60
C ARG A 642 25.04 -23.70 -8.23
N LEU A 643 25.44 -22.98 -7.18
CA LEU A 643 25.05 -23.27 -5.81
C LEU A 643 23.71 -22.63 -5.44
N TRP A 644 23.41 -21.46 -6.00
CA TRP A 644 22.16 -20.72 -5.83
C TRP A 644 22.07 -19.70 -6.96
N LEU A 645 20.86 -19.21 -7.30
CA LEU A 645 20.70 -18.28 -8.42
C LEU A 645 21.17 -16.86 -8.08
N ALA A 646 21.98 -16.25 -8.94
CA ALA A 646 22.41 -14.85 -8.78
C ALA A 646 21.23 -13.85 -8.76
N SER A 647 20.09 -14.17 -9.39
CA SER A 647 18.86 -13.34 -9.37
C SER A 647 18.32 -13.10 -7.96
N VAL A 648 18.69 -13.94 -6.99
CA VAL A 648 18.32 -13.85 -5.58
C VAL A 648 19.03 -12.67 -4.87
N LEU A 649 20.16 -12.16 -5.40
CA LEU A 649 20.87 -10.99 -4.86
C LEU A 649 20.30 -9.64 -5.33
N SER A 650 18.98 -9.46 -5.41
CA SER A 650 18.38 -8.17 -5.77
C SER A 650 18.63 -7.08 -4.70
N VAL A 651 18.78 -7.50 -3.45
CA VAL A 651 19.08 -6.66 -2.29
C VAL A 651 20.56 -6.76 -1.91
N GLN A 652 21.18 -5.62 -1.55
CA GLN A 652 22.59 -5.55 -1.19
C GLN A 652 22.90 -6.38 0.06
N PHE A 653 23.90 -7.26 -0.04
CA PHE A 653 24.43 -7.98 1.10
C PHE A 653 25.64 -7.23 1.69
N PHE A 654 25.38 -6.26 2.57
CA PHE A 654 26.46 -5.49 3.22
C PHE A 654 26.69 -5.92 4.67
N VAL A 655 27.95 -6.18 4.99
CA VAL A 655 28.41 -6.61 6.31
C VAL A 655 29.58 -5.73 6.74
N ARG A 656 29.55 -5.20 7.97
CA ARG A 656 30.69 -4.50 8.55
C ARG A 656 31.66 -5.51 9.16
N ILE A 657 32.91 -5.47 8.73
CA ILE A 657 34.01 -6.24 9.32
C ILE A 657 34.38 -5.56 10.64
N SER A 658 34.71 -6.36 11.66
CA SER A 658 35.11 -5.89 12.99
C SER A 658 36.59 -5.49 13.00
N ASP A 659 36.93 -4.26 13.40
CA ASP A 659 38.32 -3.76 13.47
C ASP A 659 39.21 -4.46 14.53
N ARG A 660 38.70 -5.50 15.21
CA ARG A 660 39.45 -6.29 16.20
C ARG A 660 39.87 -7.65 15.63
N ALA A 661 40.88 -7.66 14.78
CA ALA A 661 41.65 -8.86 14.44
C ALA A 661 42.85 -9.02 15.42
N PRO A 662 43.35 -10.25 15.67
CA PRO A 662 44.29 -10.55 16.76
C PRO A 662 45.67 -9.92 16.53
N ASN A 663 46.31 -9.49 17.63
CA ASN A 663 47.69 -9.02 17.69
C ASN A 663 48.64 -9.93 16.88
N ARG A 664 49.03 -9.50 15.67
CA ARG A 664 50.32 -9.90 15.11
C ARG A 664 51.38 -9.22 15.96
N GLN A 665 52.17 -10.02 16.68
CA GLN A 665 53.36 -9.54 17.37
C GLN A 665 54.20 -8.72 16.40
N LYS A 666 54.24 -7.40 16.63
CA LYS A 666 55.16 -6.47 15.98
C LYS A 666 56.57 -6.87 16.40
N LYS A 667 57.31 -7.60 15.56
CA LYS A 667 58.76 -7.46 15.53
C LYS A 667 59.06 -6.09 14.94
N VAL A 668 59.57 -5.23 15.80
CA VAL A 668 59.95 -3.85 15.53
C VAL A 668 61.09 -3.84 14.50
N PHE A 669 60.88 -3.22 13.35
CA PHE A 669 61.91 -2.46 12.66
C PHE A 669 61.41 -1.03 12.49
N LEU A 670 62.24 -0.12 12.95
CA LEU A 670 61.97 1.29 13.21
C LEU A 670 62.13 2.10 11.92
N VAL A 671 61.03 2.62 11.35
CA VAL A 671 61.05 3.85 10.53
C VAL A 671 59.77 4.66 10.80
N THR A 672 60.01 5.86 11.33
CA THR A 672 59.21 7.09 11.53
C THR A 672 57.69 7.14 11.29
N LYS A 673 57.00 7.69 12.30
CA LYS A 673 55.61 8.16 12.34
C LYS A 673 55.26 9.15 11.21
N VAL A 674 54.20 8.86 10.45
CA VAL A 674 53.22 9.84 9.92
C VAL A 674 51.81 9.20 10.02
N SER A 675 50.82 10.05 10.33
CA SER A 675 49.39 9.83 10.62
C SER A 675 48.58 8.87 9.71
N PRO A 676 47.40 8.38 10.15
CA PRO A 676 46.70 7.26 9.51
C PRO A 676 45.95 7.74 8.25
N PHE A 677 46.56 7.53 7.09
CA PHE A 677 45.88 7.58 5.80
C PHE A 677 45.14 6.26 5.57
N HIS A 678 43.81 6.34 5.41
CA HIS A 678 43.02 5.27 4.80
C HIS A 678 43.36 5.19 3.31
N THR A 679 44.38 4.41 2.96
CA THR A 679 44.69 4.05 1.58
C THR A 679 43.71 3.00 1.06
N VAL A 680 42.74 3.43 0.26
CA VAL A 680 42.18 2.60 -0.81
C VAL A 680 42.94 2.97 -2.07
N VAL A 681 43.80 2.07 -2.54
CA VAL A 681 44.53 2.23 -3.80
C VAL A 681 43.60 1.79 -4.94
N GLN A 682 43.10 2.74 -5.73
CA GLN A 682 42.63 2.47 -7.09
C GLN A 682 43.79 2.79 -8.05
N PRO A 683 44.26 1.84 -8.88
CA PRO A 683 45.07 2.17 -10.03
C PRO A 683 44.16 2.49 -11.22
N ASN A 684 44.35 3.69 -11.74
CA ASN A 684 43.78 4.17 -12.99
C ASN A 684 44.73 3.71 -14.12
N LEU A 685 44.36 2.75 -14.98
CA LEU A 685 44.93 2.65 -16.35
C LEU A 685 44.24 1.63 -17.27
N LYS A 686 44.27 1.98 -18.55
CA LYS A 686 43.85 1.27 -19.76
C LYS A 686 44.43 -0.14 -19.89
N SER A 687 43.61 -1.04 -20.43
CA SER A 687 43.97 -2.15 -21.33
C SER A 687 45.37 -2.77 -21.13
N THR A 688 45.51 -3.71 -20.21
CA THR A 688 46.14 -5.03 -20.40
C THR A 688 46.23 -5.74 -19.06
N ASP A 689 46.07 -7.07 -19.10
CA ASP A 689 46.34 -8.01 -18.02
C ASP A 689 45.24 -8.28 -16.98
N ARG A 690 44.37 -9.24 -17.35
CA ARG A 690 43.38 -9.93 -16.50
C ARG A 690 43.99 -10.60 -15.26
N ARG A 691 45.33 -10.69 -15.14
CA ARG A 691 46.03 -11.46 -14.10
C ARG A 691 46.35 -10.69 -12.82
N ASN A 692 46.31 -9.36 -12.83
CA ASN A 692 46.85 -8.55 -11.72
C ASN A 692 45.83 -7.71 -10.93
N LEU A 693 44.53 -7.85 -11.21
CA LEU A 693 43.45 -7.03 -10.58
C LEU A 693 42.69 -7.70 -9.42
N LEU A 694 42.99 -8.97 -9.11
CA LEU A 694 42.51 -9.66 -7.91
C LEU A 694 43.70 -9.91 -7.00
N GLY A 695 43.84 -9.13 -5.93
CA GLY A 695 44.85 -9.37 -4.91
C GLY A 695 44.69 -10.78 -4.33
N LYS A 696 45.50 -11.73 -4.81
CA LYS A 696 45.59 -13.14 -4.36
C LYS A 696 45.72 -13.29 -2.83
N ALA A 697 46.09 -12.23 -2.11
CA ALA A 697 46.24 -12.20 -0.66
C ALA A 697 44.92 -12.03 0.15
N SER A 698 43.80 -11.60 -0.46
CA SER A 698 42.59 -11.24 0.31
C SER A 698 41.57 -12.37 0.53
N TYR A 699 41.56 -13.41 -0.33
CA TYR A 699 40.61 -14.53 -0.20
C TYR A 699 40.94 -15.48 0.95
N ASN A 700 42.18 -15.45 1.45
CA ASN A 700 42.66 -16.31 2.54
C ASN A 700 42.33 -15.78 3.93
N SER A 701 41.71 -14.60 4.05
CA SER A 701 41.38 -14.03 5.35
C SER A 701 40.21 -14.77 6.01
N ALA A 702 40.25 -14.90 7.34
CA ALA A 702 39.12 -15.43 8.11
C ALA A 702 37.84 -14.57 7.94
N GLU A 703 38.00 -13.29 7.62
CA GLU A 703 36.92 -12.34 7.38
C GLU A 703 36.18 -12.65 6.08
N CYS A 704 36.90 -12.82 4.97
CA CYS A 704 36.31 -13.15 3.67
C CYS A 704 35.54 -14.47 3.74
N ARG A 705 36.14 -15.51 4.35
CA ARG A 705 35.50 -16.82 4.57
C ARG A 705 34.25 -16.73 5.44
N SER A 706 34.27 -15.87 6.46
CA SER A 706 33.09 -15.64 7.33
C SER A 706 31.95 -14.94 6.57
N VAL A 707 32.26 -14.02 5.66
CA VAL A 707 31.26 -13.36 4.80
C VAL A 707 30.67 -14.34 3.79
N VAL A 708 31.50 -15.15 3.12
CA VAL A 708 31.06 -16.20 2.18
C VAL A 708 30.15 -17.20 2.89
N GLN A 709 30.56 -17.73 4.04
CA GLN A 709 29.73 -18.66 4.82
C GLN A 709 28.41 -18.01 5.25
N LEU A 710 28.41 -16.74 5.67
CA LEU A 710 27.19 -16.02 6.03
C LEU A 710 26.23 -15.86 4.83
N MET A 711 26.75 -15.54 3.64
CA MET A 711 25.97 -15.46 2.41
C MET A 711 25.40 -16.82 2.03
N ASN A 712 26.21 -17.88 2.10
CA ASN A 712 25.75 -19.24 1.82
C ASN A 712 24.67 -19.69 2.80
N ILE A 713 24.79 -19.36 4.10
CA ILE A 713 23.71 -19.61 5.07
C ILE A 713 22.43 -18.91 4.61
N ALA A 714 22.47 -17.64 4.19
CA ALA A 714 21.27 -16.92 3.77
C ALA A 714 20.64 -17.44 2.47
N MET A 715 21.46 -17.88 1.51
CA MET A 715 21.03 -18.19 0.14
C MET A 715 20.76 -19.68 -0.09
N MET A 716 21.58 -20.58 0.47
CA MET A 716 21.43 -22.03 0.31
C MET A 716 20.32 -22.61 1.20
N THR A 717 19.92 -21.91 2.26
CA THR A 717 18.77 -22.31 3.09
C THR A 717 17.44 -21.74 2.61
N ASP A 718 17.43 -21.03 1.48
CA ASP A 718 16.17 -20.72 0.79
C ASP A 718 15.50 -22.04 0.35
N PRO A 719 14.19 -22.26 0.62
CA PRO A 719 13.55 -23.55 0.38
C PRO A 719 13.71 -24.09 -1.05
N TRP A 720 13.63 -23.22 -2.06
CA TRP A 720 13.78 -23.62 -3.45
C TRP A 720 15.23 -24.00 -3.78
N ASN A 721 16.20 -23.19 -3.36
CA ASN A 721 17.62 -23.53 -3.53
C ASN A 721 18.01 -24.77 -2.73
N PHE A 722 17.47 -24.93 -1.52
CA PHE A 722 17.72 -26.08 -0.65
C PHE A 722 17.19 -27.37 -1.30
N PHE A 723 15.97 -27.32 -1.86
CA PHE A 723 15.41 -28.42 -2.64
C PHE A 723 16.31 -28.76 -3.85
N TRP A 724 16.75 -27.75 -4.61
CA TRP A 724 17.67 -27.95 -5.72
C TRP A 724 18.97 -28.65 -5.27
N LEU A 725 19.61 -28.17 -4.20
CA LEU A 725 20.87 -28.72 -3.69
C LEU A 725 20.72 -30.12 -3.08
N ARG A 726 19.59 -30.43 -2.43
CA ARG A 726 19.40 -31.69 -1.70
C ARG A 726 18.66 -32.77 -2.47
N VAL A 727 17.79 -32.39 -3.40
CA VAL A 727 16.96 -33.33 -4.17
C VAL A 727 17.48 -33.49 -5.59
N LEU A 728 17.91 -32.43 -6.26
CA LEU A 728 18.49 -32.52 -7.62
C LEU A 728 20.00 -32.70 -7.58
N GLY A 729 20.68 -32.14 -6.58
CA GLY A 729 22.11 -32.35 -6.39
C GLY A 729 22.97 -31.58 -7.39
N VAL A 730 24.06 -31.02 -6.89
CA VAL A 730 25.09 -30.34 -7.67
C VAL A 730 26.41 -31.03 -7.36
N GLN A 731 27.21 -31.32 -8.38
CA GLN A 731 28.52 -31.92 -8.17
C GLN A 731 29.46 -30.89 -7.53
N LEU A 732 30.10 -31.29 -6.44
CA LEU A 732 31.07 -30.50 -5.69
C LEU A 732 32.44 -31.19 -5.75
N TYR A 733 33.47 -30.38 -5.88
CA TYR A 733 34.86 -30.82 -5.99
C TYR A 733 35.69 -30.18 -4.87
N LEU A 734 36.41 -31.01 -4.12
CA LEU A 734 37.32 -30.57 -3.06
C LEU A 734 38.72 -30.39 -3.66
N TYR A 735 39.21 -29.16 -3.67
CA TYR A 735 40.55 -28.83 -4.15
C TYR A 735 41.47 -28.45 -3.01
N LYS A 736 42.72 -28.93 -3.06
CA LYS A 736 43.83 -28.42 -2.24
C LYS A 736 44.58 -27.37 -3.05
N THR A 737 44.62 -26.16 -2.53
CA THR A 737 45.33 -25.04 -3.17
C THR A 737 46.74 -24.89 -2.59
N ARG A 738 47.71 -24.57 -3.42
CA ARG A 738 49.08 -24.20 -3.01
C ARG A 738 49.24 -22.68 -3.09
N SER A 739 49.18 -22.00 -1.96
CA SER A 739 49.43 -20.56 -1.90
C SER A 739 50.93 -20.29 -1.74
N GLY A 740 51.60 -19.95 -2.84
CA GLY A 740 52.99 -19.47 -2.81
C GLY A 740 53.06 -17.96 -2.59
N LEU A 741 53.20 -17.52 -1.34
CA LEU A 741 53.75 -16.21 -1.00
C LEU A 741 54.36 -16.33 0.40
N ASP A 742 55.67 -16.14 0.48
CA ASP A 742 56.57 -16.40 1.62
C ASP A 742 56.84 -17.89 1.91
N ASN A 743 58.09 -18.20 2.29
CA ASN A 743 58.68 -19.55 2.49
C ASN A 743 58.00 -20.46 3.55
N SER A 744 56.72 -20.24 3.86
CA SER A 744 55.85 -21.16 4.58
C SER A 744 54.71 -21.62 3.68
N PHE A 745 54.79 -22.85 3.15
CA PHE A 745 53.72 -23.46 2.34
C PHE A 745 52.49 -23.77 3.20
N VAL A 746 51.57 -22.82 3.36
CA VAL A 746 50.27 -23.09 3.97
C VAL A 746 49.31 -23.55 2.86
N SER A 747 49.12 -24.86 2.75
CA SER A 747 48.09 -25.45 1.89
C SER A 747 46.72 -25.36 2.58
N TYR A 748 45.67 -24.96 1.87
CA TYR A 748 44.30 -25.00 2.38
C TYR A 748 43.34 -25.61 1.35
N ALA A 749 42.28 -26.25 1.82
CA ALA A 749 41.25 -26.83 0.96
C ALA A 749 40.10 -25.86 0.68
N VAL A 750 39.52 -25.95 -0.51
CA VAL A 750 38.35 -25.18 -0.98
C VAL A 750 37.39 -26.12 -1.69
N ILE A 751 36.09 -25.88 -1.54
CA ILE A 751 35.05 -26.63 -2.26
C ILE A 751 34.49 -25.74 -3.37
N LEU A 752 34.56 -26.21 -4.60
CA LEU A 752 34.06 -25.51 -5.79
C LEU A 752 33.04 -26.37 -6.55
N PRO A 753 32.00 -25.77 -7.15
CA PRO A 753 31.03 -26.48 -7.97
C PRO A 753 31.47 -26.62 -9.44
N PHE A 754 32.77 -26.53 -9.72
CA PHE A 754 33.35 -26.52 -11.07
C PHE A 754 34.32 -27.68 -11.21
N ALA A 755 34.29 -28.34 -12.36
CA ALA A 755 35.27 -29.35 -12.71
C ALA A 755 36.62 -28.69 -13.06
N GLN A 756 37.71 -29.46 -13.04
CA GLN A 756 39.07 -28.91 -13.11
C GLN A 756 39.33 -28.08 -14.38
N ASP A 757 38.71 -28.47 -15.49
CA ASP A 757 38.72 -27.77 -16.78
C ASP A 757 38.02 -26.40 -16.76
N GLU A 758 37.03 -26.21 -15.89
CA GLU A 758 36.28 -24.96 -15.76
C GLU A 758 36.84 -24.03 -14.67
N VAL A 759 37.64 -24.56 -13.73
CA VAL A 759 38.16 -23.80 -12.58
C VAL A 759 39.10 -22.68 -13.05
N GLU A 760 39.95 -22.93 -14.04
CA GLU A 760 40.90 -21.93 -14.56
C GLU A 760 40.17 -20.75 -15.21
N GLU A 761 39.12 -21.03 -15.99
CA GLU A 761 38.31 -19.99 -16.64
C GLU A 761 37.52 -19.15 -15.62
N ARG A 762 36.98 -19.78 -14.56
CA ARG A 762 36.04 -19.14 -13.63
C ARG A 762 36.68 -18.51 -12.41
N THR A 763 37.82 -19.02 -11.94
CA THR A 763 38.49 -18.54 -10.73
C THR A 763 39.85 -17.89 -11.00
N GLY A 764 40.42 -18.09 -12.19
CA GLY A 764 41.77 -17.63 -12.53
C GLY A 764 42.89 -18.39 -11.79
N LEU A 765 42.57 -19.50 -11.09
CA LEU A 765 43.54 -20.40 -10.51
C LEU A 765 44.07 -21.34 -11.60
N SER A 766 45.40 -21.35 -11.81
CA SER A 766 46.02 -22.25 -12.79
C SER A 766 45.82 -23.70 -12.35
N SER A 767 45.63 -24.62 -13.31
CA SER A 767 45.56 -26.07 -13.03
C SER A 767 46.81 -26.62 -12.30
N ASN A 768 47.93 -25.88 -12.30
CA ASN A 768 49.15 -26.28 -11.58
C ASN A 768 49.13 -25.90 -10.08
N ASP A 769 48.26 -24.97 -9.68
CA ASP A 769 48.16 -24.44 -8.30
C ASP A 769 47.12 -25.19 -7.46
N ILE A 770 46.35 -26.10 -8.08
CA ILE A 770 45.23 -26.82 -7.48
C ILE A 770 45.37 -28.33 -7.67
N GLN A 771 45.08 -29.09 -6.62
CA GLN A 771 45.02 -30.55 -6.66
C GLN A 771 43.63 -31.02 -6.26
N LEU A 772 42.94 -31.76 -7.14
CA LEU A 772 41.66 -32.39 -6.79
C LEU A 772 41.88 -33.50 -5.76
N LEU A 773 41.18 -33.43 -4.63
CA LEU A 773 41.25 -34.40 -3.54
C LEU A 773 40.09 -35.40 -3.57
N ASP A 774 38.87 -34.91 -3.76
CA ASP A 774 37.65 -35.73 -3.79
C ASP A 774 36.53 -35.00 -4.55
N SER A 775 35.49 -35.73 -4.95
CA SER A 775 34.25 -35.15 -5.48
C SER A 775 33.03 -35.89 -4.95
N ALA A 776 31.95 -35.14 -4.71
CA ALA A 776 30.70 -35.66 -4.18
C ALA A 776 29.51 -34.81 -4.64
N SER A 777 28.32 -35.42 -4.66
CA SER A 777 27.09 -34.68 -4.87
C SER A 777 26.72 -33.90 -3.61
N SER A 778 26.21 -32.67 -3.77
CA SER A 778 25.71 -31.86 -2.64
C SER A 778 24.60 -32.55 -1.83
N ARG A 779 23.93 -33.57 -2.39
CA ARG A 779 22.93 -34.40 -1.69
C ARG A 779 23.54 -35.18 -0.53
N ASP A 780 24.80 -35.57 -0.67
CA ASP A 780 25.50 -36.51 0.21
C ASP A 780 26.57 -35.82 1.06
N VAL A 781 26.71 -34.49 0.92
CA VAL A 781 27.64 -33.67 1.72
C VAL A 781 26.93 -33.08 2.95
N PRO A 782 27.52 -33.14 4.16
CA PRO A 782 26.94 -32.54 5.36
C PRO A 782 26.66 -31.04 5.18
N MET A 783 25.57 -30.54 5.77
CA MET A 783 25.18 -29.12 5.65
C MET A 783 26.29 -28.16 6.09
N SER A 784 27.01 -28.53 7.14
CA SER A 784 28.11 -27.75 7.70
C SER A 784 29.30 -27.61 6.74
N VAL A 785 29.53 -28.60 5.88
CA VAL A 785 30.55 -28.59 4.81
C VAL A 785 30.02 -27.84 3.58
N LEU A 786 28.77 -28.10 3.19
CA LEU A 786 28.11 -27.44 2.06
C LEU A 786 28.11 -25.91 2.20
N LEU A 787 27.84 -25.38 3.40
CA LEU A 787 27.80 -23.95 3.69
C LEU A 787 29.16 -23.23 3.52
N GLN A 788 30.27 -23.96 3.46
CA GLN A 788 31.61 -23.42 3.24
C GLN A 788 32.04 -23.44 1.76
N SER A 789 31.15 -23.87 0.84
CA SER A 789 31.45 -23.96 -0.59
C SER A 789 31.47 -22.59 -1.27
N GLY A 790 32.42 -22.36 -2.18
CA GLY A 790 32.44 -21.18 -3.05
C GLY A 790 33.62 -20.25 -2.90
#